data_AF-A0A1B6E3H0-F1
#
_entry.id   AF-A0A1B6E3H0-F1
#
_cell.length_a   1.000
_cell.length_b   1.000
_cell.length_c   1.000
_cell.angle_alpha   90.00
_cell.angle_beta   90.00
_cell.angle_gamma   90.00
#
_symmetry.space_group_name_H-M   'P 1'
#
loop_
_entity.id
_entity.type
_entity.pdbx_description
1 polymer ?
#
loop_
_entity_poly.entity_id
_entity_poly.type
_entity_poly.pdbx_seq_one_letter_code
_entity_poly.pdbx_strand_id
1 'polypeptide(L)'
;MAGLGLLIVVAALCCGAQAIGYYTIVAPRVLRPNTEYHVAVSTLGVSEPTTVVVAVGGKQDSGGTFRTSQFVTVEPYVSRIVKLEIGDVGPGSYNLTAEGSGGMNFINSTELEYIHKSYSVFIQTDKAIYKPGHKVQFRAVVLNSHLKPSVTAALDIHITDGKGNRVKQWNRALTTRGVFSGELELSKNPVLGDWNITVNVLDQEFHKGFHVAEYVLPKFEVIVDVPKHATFKDSKVVATIRSKYTYGRPVKGEATVSVHPNYFSGVIQPIFQAPIRKVVKIDGKANVEIDIVKELKLTDEYERMIQFDVAVEEALTGRRQNVTVQTMLHKHKYKMDLIKTSEHFKPGLKYTAYIKVSHHDGTPVQDKTNPVTVRQGFSYNSEEYTATQYKLNADGMIELVYYPPRHNVTTLGIEADYLDLKEWFSTVAPSISTSDSFIQAVLKTEKPTVNQDIEIEVNSTSPLKYITYQVLGRGDVIVAGTVPVQGDKQHVVTARFLATYAMAPTAHVIVQYVRDDGEVVADALDIELDGVFQNYVNVAANPTETEPGNNVELSLEAKPNSYIGLLGVDQSVLLLKGGNDIERDDVLNEMRSYDQSESSQFLHLLRDTRERRSTYWWPGSFTANEAFEKSGALIMTNAYVNDHNPMMFFRSNWNAESLPQFSVADSTAADSGNSITETKVRTNFPETWLWQMLEAGSDGRASLRRAVPDTITSWVITAFSVDPLYGLGLIERPSKVRVFRPFFVSLDLPYSVIRGEIVAIPVVVFNYMDKDVVADVTLENSGQFEFADYSNDVNDAPRLELYRRKKLSVPAHIGASTSFMISPKELGYISIKVTANSILAGDAVERKLLVKAEGETQFLNKAVFVDLRNTQSFSTNVTLDIPVNIVPGSEVIEVSAVGDMLGPSIPNLASLIKMPFGCGEQNMLNFVPNIVILDYLKNTNQLTQAIENRAVRFLETGYQQELTYRHNDGSFSAFGSTDRSGSTWLTAFVAKSFRQAMSHINVEEKNYHGIFAVASK
;
A
#
# COMPACT_ATOMS: atom_id res chain seq x y z
N MET A 1 -65.55 77.09 32.01
CA MET A 1 -65.22 76.20 30.87
C MET A 1 -63.74 76.37 30.54
N ALA A 2 -63.06 75.28 30.17
CA ALA A 2 -61.73 75.20 29.55
C ALA A 2 -60.64 76.21 29.98
N GLY A 3 -59.67 75.76 30.76
CA GLY A 3 -58.35 76.41 30.85
C GLY A 3 -57.41 75.88 29.76
N LEU A 4 -56.65 76.76 29.11
CA LEU A 4 -55.55 76.35 28.21
C LEU A 4 -54.26 76.19 29.03
N GLY A 5 -53.70 74.98 29.03
CA GLY A 5 -52.34 74.71 29.49
C GLY A 5 -51.37 74.67 28.32
N LEU A 6 -50.24 75.35 28.46
CA LEU A 6 -49.12 75.30 27.51
C LEU A 6 -48.43 73.92 27.63
N LEU A 7 -48.26 73.18 26.55
CA LEU A 7 -47.54 71.90 26.57
C LEU A 7 -46.54 71.82 25.41
N ILE A 8 -45.26 71.90 25.77
CA ILE A 8 -44.13 71.81 24.84
C ILE A 8 -43.92 70.33 24.50
N VAL A 9 -44.12 69.95 23.24
CA VAL A 9 -43.78 68.62 22.73
C VAL A 9 -42.33 68.62 22.28
N VAL A 10 -41.45 68.01 23.08
CA VAL A 10 -40.09 67.68 22.66
C VAL A 10 -40.16 66.46 21.75
N ALA A 11 -40.11 66.67 20.44
CA ALA A 11 -39.96 65.60 19.47
C ALA A 11 -38.51 65.06 19.52
N ALA A 12 -38.29 64.06 20.36
CA ALA A 12 -37.06 63.28 20.34
C ALA A 12 -37.01 62.43 19.06
N LEU A 13 -36.31 62.96 18.05
CA LEU A 13 -35.82 62.18 16.90
C LEU A 13 -34.79 61.16 17.39
N CYS A 14 -35.27 60.06 17.95
CA CYS A 14 -34.48 58.83 18.05
C CYS A 14 -34.30 58.29 16.64
N CYS A 15 -33.29 58.77 15.92
CA CYS A 15 -32.68 58.00 14.85
C CYS A 15 -32.12 56.72 15.46
N GLY A 16 -32.96 55.67 15.50
CA GLY A 16 -32.47 54.31 15.67
C GLY A 16 -31.51 54.05 14.53
N ALA A 17 -30.22 53.91 14.83
CA ALA A 17 -29.27 53.40 13.86
C ALA A 17 -29.76 52.01 13.45
N GLN A 18 -30.15 51.84 12.18
CA GLN A 18 -30.38 50.51 11.65
C GLN A 18 -29.07 49.75 11.79
N ALA A 19 -29.05 48.75 12.67
CA ALA A 19 -27.93 47.83 12.75
C ALA A 19 -27.76 47.20 11.37
N ILE A 20 -26.55 47.31 10.81
CA ILE A 20 -26.25 46.71 9.51
C ILE A 20 -26.25 45.20 9.73
N GLY A 21 -27.17 44.51 9.06
CA GLY A 21 -27.19 43.04 9.05
C GLY A 21 -26.00 42.49 8.28
N TYR A 22 -25.47 41.36 8.73
CA TYR A 22 -24.45 40.59 8.04
C TYR A 22 -24.90 39.15 7.86
N TYR A 23 -24.53 38.53 6.74
CA TYR A 23 -24.67 37.09 6.54
C TYR A 23 -23.28 36.47 6.37
N THR A 24 -23.11 35.24 6.84
CA THR A 24 -21.91 34.44 6.59
C THR A 24 -22.35 33.06 6.13
N ILE A 25 -21.98 32.70 4.90
CA ILE A 25 -22.21 31.40 4.32
C ILE A 25 -20.87 30.73 4.12
N VAL A 26 -20.66 29.59 4.79
CA VAL A 26 -19.43 28.80 4.71
C VAL A 26 -19.77 27.47 4.05
N ALA A 27 -19.04 27.14 2.99
CA ALA A 27 -19.23 25.92 2.20
C ALA A 27 -17.87 25.28 1.89
N PRO A 28 -17.83 23.99 1.52
CA PRO A 28 -16.64 23.39 0.94
C PRO A 28 -16.18 24.16 -0.31
N ARG A 29 -14.87 24.19 -0.55
CA ARG A 29 -14.31 24.69 -1.82
C ARG A 29 -14.62 23.79 -3.00
N VAL A 30 -14.77 22.49 -2.73
CA VAL A 30 -14.76 21.43 -3.72
C VAL A 30 -16.13 20.78 -3.89
N LEU A 31 -16.54 20.63 -5.15
CA LEU A 31 -17.72 19.87 -5.56
C LEU A 31 -17.32 18.46 -6.03
N ARG A 32 -17.99 17.44 -5.51
CA ARG A 32 -17.78 16.03 -5.89
C ARG A 32 -19.07 15.41 -6.45
N PRO A 33 -18.98 14.53 -7.46
CA PRO A 33 -20.15 13.83 -7.99
C PRO A 33 -20.63 12.74 -7.04
N ASN A 34 -21.95 12.52 -7.01
CA ASN A 34 -22.61 11.47 -6.23
C ASN A 34 -22.35 11.55 -4.70
N THR A 35 -22.27 12.76 -4.14
CA THR A 35 -22.09 13.02 -2.70
C THR A 35 -23.12 14.00 -2.14
N GLU A 36 -23.33 13.97 -0.82
CA GLU A 36 -23.97 15.07 -0.10
C GLU A 36 -23.02 16.28 -0.06
N TYR A 37 -23.55 17.50 -0.17
CA TYR A 37 -22.80 18.75 -0.09
C TYR A 37 -23.45 19.66 0.94
N HIS A 38 -22.74 19.98 2.01
CA HIS A 38 -23.27 20.70 3.17
C HIS A 38 -22.84 22.16 3.18
N VAL A 39 -23.78 23.08 3.39
CA VAL A 39 -23.52 24.53 3.43
C VAL A 39 -24.01 25.12 4.75
N ALA A 40 -23.11 25.72 5.52
CA ALA A 40 -23.45 26.43 6.75
C ALA A 40 -23.87 27.87 6.46
N VAL A 41 -25.10 28.23 6.81
CA VAL A 41 -25.68 29.56 6.63
C VAL A 41 -25.93 30.17 8.01
N SER A 42 -25.45 31.40 8.24
CA SER A 42 -25.69 32.16 9.49
C SER A 42 -26.04 33.61 9.17
N THR A 43 -26.95 34.20 9.94
CA THR A 43 -27.35 35.61 9.83
C THR A 43 -27.18 36.35 11.17
N LEU A 44 -26.68 37.58 11.09
CA LEU A 44 -26.13 38.36 12.20
C LEU A 44 -26.68 39.79 12.13
N GLY A 45 -27.03 40.40 13.26
CA GLY A 45 -27.54 41.78 13.29
C GLY A 45 -28.93 42.00 12.66
N VAL A 46 -29.64 40.94 12.26
CA VAL A 46 -30.99 41.01 11.66
C VAL A 46 -32.06 40.89 12.75
N SER A 47 -33.19 41.60 12.61
CA SER A 47 -34.33 41.53 13.57
C SER A 47 -35.38 40.47 13.25
N GLU A 48 -35.46 40.02 12.00
CA GLU A 48 -36.44 39.06 11.50
C GLU A 48 -35.75 37.83 10.89
N PRO A 49 -36.37 36.63 10.91
CA PRO A 49 -35.83 35.46 10.24
C PRO A 49 -35.62 35.70 8.73
N THR A 50 -34.53 35.17 8.20
CA THR A 50 -34.18 35.28 6.78
C THR A 50 -34.30 33.92 6.12
N THR A 51 -35.03 33.82 5.02
CA THR A 51 -35.10 32.60 4.21
C THR A 51 -34.01 32.67 3.15
N VAL A 52 -33.05 31.76 3.23
CA VAL A 52 -31.91 31.66 2.31
C VAL A 52 -32.10 30.45 1.41
N VAL A 53 -32.16 30.70 0.10
CA VAL A 53 -32.11 29.67 -0.94
C VAL A 53 -30.65 29.48 -1.33
N VAL A 54 -30.14 28.26 -1.17
CA VAL A 54 -28.80 27.89 -1.62
C VAL A 54 -28.94 26.96 -2.82
N ALA A 55 -28.25 27.27 -3.91
CA ALA A 55 -28.30 26.49 -5.13
C ALA A 55 -26.90 26.30 -5.73
N VAL A 56 -26.55 25.05 -6.03
CA VAL A 56 -25.36 24.71 -6.82
C VAL A 56 -25.80 24.50 -8.25
N GLY A 57 -25.17 25.21 -9.19
CA GLY A 57 -25.51 25.09 -10.61
C GLY A 57 -24.35 25.48 -11.52
N GLY A 58 -24.29 24.86 -12.70
CA GLY A 58 -23.14 24.98 -13.58
C GLY A 58 -23.37 24.40 -14.97
N LYS A 59 -22.33 24.50 -15.80
CA LYS A 59 -22.26 23.87 -17.12
C LYS A 59 -21.18 22.80 -17.11
N GLN A 60 -21.57 21.59 -17.48
CA GLN A 60 -20.66 20.51 -17.78
C GLN A 60 -19.95 20.79 -19.11
N ASP A 61 -18.71 20.34 -19.25
CA ASP A 61 -17.94 20.41 -20.49
C ASP A 61 -18.60 19.59 -21.63
N SER A 62 -19.43 18.61 -21.27
CA SER A 62 -20.30 17.84 -22.17
C SER A 62 -21.46 18.66 -22.78
N GLY A 63 -21.68 19.90 -22.32
CA GLY A 63 -22.79 20.78 -22.73
C GLY A 63 -24.05 20.65 -21.88
N GLY A 64 -24.09 19.75 -20.88
CA GLY A 64 -25.19 19.64 -19.93
C GLY A 64 -25.24 20.80 -18.92
N THR A 65 -26.43 21.15 -18.43
CA THR A 65 -26.61 22.09 -17.31
C THR A 65 -27.11 21.37 -16.08
N PHE A 66 -26.39 21.51 -14.96
CA PHE A 66 -26.82 21.02 -13.66
C PHE A 66 -27.33 22.18 -12.81
N ARG A 67 -28.41 21.97 -12.04
CA ARG A 67 -28.86 22.89 -10.99
C ARG A 67 -29.63 22.13 -9.93
N THR A 68 -29.17 22.21 -8.68
CA THR A 68 -29.88 21.73 -7.49
C THR A 68 -30.03 22.90 -6.51
N SER A 69 -31.12 22.94 -5.75
CA SER A 69 -31.43 24.05 -4.85
C SER A 69 -32.27 23.61 -3.66
N GLN A 70 -31.93 24.10 -2.48
CA GLN A 70 -32.69 23.90 -1.24
C GLN A 70 -32.78 25.23 -0.49
N PHE A 71 -33.83 25.41 0.32
CA PHE A 71 -34.02 26.61 1.13
C PHE A 71 -33.99 26.27 2.61
N VAL A 72 -33.55 27.23 3.43
CA VAL A 72 -33.61 27.16 4.89
C VAL A 72 -34.03 28.51 5.45
N THR A 73 -34.83 28.51 6.52
CA THR A 73 -35.12 29.73 7.28
C THR A 73 -34.15 29.81 8.46
N VAL A 74 -33.38 30.89 8.53
CA VAL A 74 -32.33 31.12 9.54
C VAL A 74 -32.79 32.22 10.49
N GLU A 75 -32.80 31.89 11.77
CA GLU A 75 -33.11 32.81 12.87
C GLU A 75 -31.89 33.71 13.17
N PRO A 76 -32.09 34.95 13.64
CA PRO A 76 -30.98 35.83 14.02
C PRO A 76 -30.02 35.18 15.03
N TYR A 77 -28.71 35.28 14.77
CA TYR A 77 -27.65 34.68 15.57
C TYR A 77 -27.70 33.14 15.66
N VAL A 78 -28.27 32.46 14.67
CA VAL A 78 -28.28 30.99 14.56
C VAL A 78 -27.59 30.55 13.26
N SER A 79 -26.77 29.49 13.33
CA SER A 79 -26.30 28.76 12.15
C SER A 79 -27.22 27.60 11.83
N ARG A 80 -27.48 27.36 10.53
CA ARG A 80 -28.14 26.15 10.02
C ARG A 80 -27.33 25.56 8.87
N ILE A 81 -27.36 24.24 8.73
CA ILE A 81 -26.75 23.54 7.59
C ILE A 81 -27.84 23.24 6.56
N VAL A 82 -27.57 23.57 5.30
CA VAL A 82 -28.35 23.18 4.11
C VAL A 82 -27.73 21.93 3.51
N LYS A 83 -28.56 20.96 3.07
CA LYS A 83 -28.12 19.68 2.52
C LYS A 83 -28.47 19.57 1.04
N LEU A 84 -27.46 19.62 0.17
CA LEU A 84 -27.65 19.52 -1.27
C LEU A 84 -27.20 18.13 -1.74
N GLU A 85 -28.11 17.35 -2.31
CA GLU A 85 -27.76 16.10 -2.99
C GLU A 85 -27.15 16.43 -4.36
N ILE A 86 -25.87 16.09 -4.54
CA ILE A 86 -25.17 16.26 -5.81
C ILE A 86 -25.26 14.93 -6.57
N GLY A 87 -25.96 14.96 -7.71
CA GLY A 87 -26.08 13.80 -8.58
C GLY A 87 -24.80 13.49 -9.36
N ASP A 88 -24.94 12.74 -10.43
CA ASP A 88 -23.84 12.43 -11.32
C ASP A 88 -23.47 13.66 -12.16
N VAL A 89 -22.34 14.29 -11.83
CA VAL A 89 -21.86 15.53 -12.47
C VAL A 89 -20.46 15.32 -13.04
N GLY A 90 -20.33 15.54 -14.36
CA GLY A 90 -19.03 15.53 -15.04
C GLY A 90 -18.21 16.80 -14.80
N PRO A 91 -16.98 16.87 -15.34
CA PRO A 91 -16.16 18.07 -15.29
C PRO A 91 -16.87 19.27 -15.94
N GLY A 92 -16.59 20.46 -15.42
CA GLY A 92 -17.20 21.72 -15.83
C GLY A 92 -17.03 22.82 -14.77
N SER A 93 -17.54 24.01 -15.08
CA SER A 93 -17.55 25.15 -14.14
C SER A 93 -18.91 25.20 -13.40
N TYR A 94 -18.84 25.21 -12.08
CA TYR A 94 -19.97 25.15 -11.17
C TYR A 94 -19.91 26.32 -10.19
N ASN A 95 -21.05 26.97 -9.96
CA ASN A 95 -21.16 28.04 -9.00
C ASN A 95 -22.08 27.65 -7.85
N LEU A 96 -21.67 28.01 -6.63
CA LEU A 96 -22.55 28.11 -5.48
C LEU A 96 -23.22 29.47 -5.51
N THR A 97 -24.54 29.50 -5.52
CA THR A 97 -25.35 30.72 -5.45
C THR A 97 -26.19 30.72 -4.18
N ALA A 98 -26.29 31.85 -3.51
CA ALA A 98 -27.12 32.03 -2.34
C ALA A 98 -27.96 33.31 -2.43
N GLU A 99 -29.26 33.17 -2.22
CA GLU A 99 -30.26 34.24 -2.30
C GLU A 99 -31.03 34.32 -0.97
N GLY A 100 -30.86 35.43 -0.26
CA GLY A 100 -31.58 35.74 0.98
C GLY A 100 -32.83 36.57 0.70
N SER A 101 -33.92 36.26 1.41
CA SER A 101 -35.18 37.01 1.37
C SER A 101 -35.84 37.10 2.75
N GLY A 102 -36.59 38.17 3.00
CA GLY A 102 -37.27 38.41 4.29
C GLY A 102 -36.48 39.40 5.14
N GLY A 103 -35.97 38.98 6.30
CA GLY A 103 -35.21 39.85 7.20
C GLY A 103 -33.94 40.48 6.59
N MET A 104 -33.35 39.84 5.58
CA MET A 104 -32.24 40.41 4.81
C MET A 104 -32.30 39.95 3.35
N ASN A 105 -32.22 40.89 2.41
CA ASN A 105 -32.21 40.61 0.97
C ASN A 105 -30.78 40.69 0.43
N PHE A 106 -30.27 39.60 -0.14
CA PHE A 106 -28.95 39.55 -0.77
C PHE A 106 -28.91 38.47 -1.86
N ILE A 107 -28.00 38.62 -2.82
CA ILE A 107 -27.62 37.57 -3.79
C ILE A 107 -26.10 37.55 -3.85
N ASN A 108 -25.49 36.38 -3.65
CA ASN A 108 -24.04 36.18 -3.78
C ASN A 108 -23.74 34.87 -4.52
N SER A 109 -22.58 34.81 -5.19
CA SER A 109 -22.16 33.66 -5.98
C SER A 109 -20.65 33.49 -5.98
N THR A 110 -20.17 32.27 -5.77
CA THR A 110 -18.75 31.89 -5.89
C THR A 110 -18.60 30.67 -6.79
N GLU A 111 -17.45 30.54 -7.46
CA GLU A 111 -17.09 29.34 -8.22
C GLU A 111 -16.67 28.21 -7.26
N LEU A 112 -16.94 26.96 -7.65
CA LEU A 112 -16.58 25.74 -6.94
C LEU A 112 -15.58 24.93 -7.78
N GLU A 113 -14.60 24.35 -7.10
CA GLU A 113 -13.58 23.51 -7.73
C GLU A 113 -14.10 22.09 -7.92
N TYR A 114 -14.22 21.62 -9.16
CA TYR A 114 -14.66 20.26 -9.45
C TYR A 114 -13.54 19.25 -9.18
N ILE A 115 -13.76 18.30 -8.26
CA ILE A 115 -12.86 17.16 -8.05
C ILE A 115 -13.62 15.86 -8.34
N HIS A 116 -13.05 15.08 -9.26
CA HIS A 116 -13.66 13.84 -9.72
C HIS A 116 -13.66 12.72 -8.66
N LYS A 117 -12.76 12.76 -7.68
CA LYS A 117 -12.60 11.70 -6.67
C LYS A 117 -13.81 11.59 -5.74
N SER A 118 -14.53 10.48 -5.86
CA SER A 118 -15.67 10.12 -5.00
C SER A 118 -15.51 8.74 -4.33
N TYR A 119 -14.72 7.83 -4.92
CA TYR A 119 -14.52 6.47 -4.41
C TYR A 119 -13.09 6.24 -3.90
N SER A 120 -12.94 5.18 -3.11
CA SER A 120 -11.66 4.61 -2.69
C SER A 120 -11.63 3.14 -3.06
N VAL A 121 -10.60 2.72 -3.78
CA VAL A 121 -10.44 1.31 -4.20
C VAL A 121 -9.14 0.75 -3.65
N PHE A 122 -9.27 -0.28 -2.80
CA PHE A 122 -8.13 -1.03 -2.28
C PHE A 122 -7.99 -2.34 -3.04
N ILE A 123 -6.81 -2.59 -3.60
CA ILE A 123 -6.51 -3.81 -4.35
C ILE A 123 -5.59 -4.70 -3.52
N GLN A 124 -6.07 -5.90 -3.18
CA GLN A 124 -5.32 -6.94 -2.46
C GLN A 124 -4.90 -8.04 -3.44
N THR A 125 -3.65 -8.50 -3.41
CA THR A 125 -3.20 -9.69 -4.16
C THR A 125 -2.76 -10.80 -3.20
N ASP A 126 -2.82 -12.05 -3.65
CA ASP A 126 -2.41 -13.18 -2.80
C ASP A 126 -0.91 -13.16 -2.46
N LYS A 127 -0.08 -12.60 -3.35
CA LYS A 127 1.37 -12.40 -3.18
C LYS A 127 1.83 -11.13 -3.87
N ALA A 128 2.99 -10.59 -3.48
CA ALA A 128 3.63 -9.48 -4.18
C ALA A 128 4.58 -9.95 -5.31
N ILE A 129 4.87 -11.25 -5.40
CA ILE A 129 5.80 -11.83 -6.39
C ILE A 129 5.35 -13.22 -6.89
N TYR A 130 5.37 -13.40 -8.21
CA TYR A 130 4.89 -14.61 -8.90
C TYR A 130 5.95 -15.18 -9.85
N LYS A 131 5.86 -16.47 -10.14
CA LYS A 131 6.73 -17.16 -11.12
C LYS A 131 6.01 -17.31 -12.46
N PRO A 132 6.74 -17.53 -13.56
CA PRO A 132 6.15 -17.99 -14.81
C PRO A 132 5.19 -19.18 -14.60
N GLY A 133 4.03 -19.14 -15.26
CA GLY A 133 2.97 -20.15 -15.09
C GLY A 133 2.17 -20.09 -13.78
N HIS A 134 2.45 -19.17 -12.85
CA HIS A 134 1.62 -19.00 -11.66
C HIS A 134 0.26 -18.35 -11.98
N LYS A 135 -0.72 -18.68 -11.15
CA LYS A 135 -2.03 -18.00 -11.12
C LYS A 135 -1.96 -16.85 -10.12
N VAL A 136 -2.20 -15.63 -10.61
CA VAL A 136 -2.36 -14.40 -9.82
C VAL A 136 -3.81 -14.34 -9.35
N GLN A 137 -4.04 -14.21 -8.04
CA GLN A 137 -5.36 -13.98 -7.48
C GLN A 137 -5.41 -12.59 -6.84
N PHE A 138 -6.46 -11.82 -7.14
CA PHE A 138 -6.62 -10.47 -6.61
C PHE A 138 -8.07 -10.14 -6.25
N ARG A 139 -8.24 -9.15 -5.38
CA ARG A 139 -9.52 -8.58 -4.97
C ARG A 139 -9.45 -7.07 -5.10
N ALA A 140 -10.54 -6.46 -5.55
CA ALA A 140 -10.72 -5.01 -5.50
C ALA A 140 -11.88 -4.70 -4.55
N VAL A 141 -11.62 -3.90 -3.51
CA VAL A 141 -12.58 -3.48 -2.51
C VAL A 141 -12.95 -2.02 -2.79
N VAL A 142 -14.17 -1.78 -3.25
CA VAL A 142 -14.68 -0.47 -3.69
C VAL A 142 -15.55 0.13 -2.61
N LEU A 143 -15.08 1.24 -2.04
CA LEU A 143 -15.72 1.96 -0.95
C LEU A 143 -16.04 3.40 -1.37
N ASN A 144 -17.01 4.01 -0.68
CA ASN A 144 -17.22 5.45 -0.74
C ASN A 144 -16.32 6.19 0.27
N SER A 145 -16.38 7.53 0.29
CA SER A 145 -15.70 8.40 1.24
C SER A 145 -15.92 8.05 2.72
N HIS A 146 -16.97 7.28 3.03
CA HIS A 146 -17.32 6.81 4.37
C HIS A 146 -16.78 5.40 4.69
N LEU A 147 -15.89 4.84 3.87
CA LEU A 147 -15.40 3.45 3.94
C LEU A 147 -16.52 2.38 3.87
N LYS A 148 -17.69 2.73 3.34
CA LYS A 148 -18.81 1.79 3.16
C LYS A 148 -18.79 1.22 1.74
N PRO A 149 -19.12 -0.08 1.56
CA PRO A 149 -19.12 -0.71 0.25
C PRO A 149 -20.07 0.03 -0.69
N SER A 150 -19.53 0.51 -1.80
CA SER A 150 -20.35 1.07 -2.88
C SER A 150 -20.81 -0.07 -3.79
N VAL A 151 -22.11 -0.12 -4.09
CA VAL A 151 -22.72 -1.10 -5.01
C VAL A 151 -22.95 -0.45 -6.40
N THR A 152 -22.57 0.81 -6.57
CA THR A 152 -22.84 1.60 -7.76
C THR A 152 -21.77 1.41 -8.84
N ALA A 153 -22.24 1.40 -10.09
CA ALA A 153 -21.48 1.22 -11.33
C ALA A 153 -20.78 -0.15 -11.49
N ALA A 154 -20.45 -0.44 -12.74
CA ALA A 154 -19.72 -1.64 -13.13
C ALA A 154 -18.26 -1.25 -13.36
N LEU A 155 -17.33 -2.01 -12.80
CA LEU A 155 -15.90 -1.70 -12.80
C LEU A 155 -15.25 -2.10 -14.12
N ASP A 156 -14.33 -1.28 -14.61
CA ASP A 156 -13.46 -1.65 -15.74
C ASP A 156 -12.05 -1.91 -15.21
N ILE A 157 -11.67 -3.19 -15.15
CA ILE A 157 -10.42 -3.63 -14.52
C ILE A 157 -9.47 -4.13 -15.60
N HIS A 158 -8.21 -3.72 -15.59
CA HIS A 158 -7.21 -4.24 -16.51
C HIS A 158 -5.86 -4.49 -15.83
N ILE A 159 -5.08 -5.43 -16.38
CA ILE A 159 -3.74 -5.76 -15.91
C ILE A 159 -2.74 -5.44 -17.02
N THR A 160 -1.65 -4.77 -16.67
CA THR A 160 -0.53 -4.47 -17.56
C THR A 160 0.72 -5.28 -17.19
N ASP A 161 1.52 -5.63 -18.20
CA ASP A 161 2.81 -6.31 -18.03
C ASP A 161 3.95 -5.33 -17.67
N GLY A 162 5.14 -5.87 -17.43
CA GLY A 162 6.36 -5.09 -17.16
C GLY A 162 6.87 -4.20 -18.31
N LYS A 163 6.22 -4.23 -19.48
CA LYS A 163 6.43 -3.29 -20.61
C LYS A 163 5.26 -2.31 -20.78
N GLY A 164 4.24 -2.36 -19.92
CA GLY A 164 3.05 -1.52 -19.96
C GLY A 164 1.97 -1.95 -20.97
N ASN A 165 2.08 -3.14 -21.58
CA ASN A 165 1.05 -3.66 -22.48
C ASN A 165 -0.15 -4.17 -21.67
N ARG A 166 -1.39 -3.88 -22.08
CA ARG A 166 -2.58 -4.47 -21.45
C ARG A 166 -2.69 -5.95 -21.81
N VAL A 167 -2.73 -6.80 -20.79
CA VAL A 167 -2.72 -8.27 -20.89
C VAL A 167 -4.12 -8.87 -20.79
N LYS A 168 -4.92 -8.37 -19.85
CA LYS A 168 -6.28 -8.84 -19.57
C LYS A 168 -7.12 -7.69 -19.07
N GLN A 169 -8.40 -7.67 -19.45
CA GLN A 169 -9.37 -6.72 -18.91
C GLN A 169 -10.72 -7.41 -18.66
N TRP A 170 -11.42 -6.90 -17.64
CA TRP A 170 -12.81 -7.20 -17.31
C TRP A 170 -13.60 -5.92 -17.48
N ASN A 171 -14.44 -5.86 -18.51
CA ASN A 171 -15.29 -4.71 -18.76
C ASN A 171 -16.61 -4.90 -18.02
N ARG A 172 -17.10 -3.86 -17.36
CA ARG A 172 -18.38 -3.82 -16.62
C ARG A 172 -18.51 -4.96 -15.59
N ALA A 173 -17.45 -5.21 -14.82
CA ALA A 173 -17.45 -6.16 -13.73
C ALA A 173 -18.35 -5.70 -12.55
N LEU A 174 -19.14 -6.60 -11.98
CA LEU A 174 -20.02 -6.29 -10.84
C LEU A 174 -19.35 -6.69 -9.51
N THR A 175 -19.55 -5.88 -8.46
CA THR A 175 -19.08 -6.19 -7.10
C THR A 175 -20.11 -7.01 -6.32
N THR A 176 -19.62 -7.87 -5.42
CA THR A 176 -20.44 -8.53 -4.40
C THR A 176 -20.14 -7.87 -3.06
N ARG A 177 -21.12 -7.18 -2.47
CA ARG A 177 -20.97 -6.38 -1.23
C ARG A 177 -19.76 -5.41 -1.30
N GLY A 178 -19.53 -4.77 -2.45
CA GLY A 178 -18.40 -3.86 -2.68
C GLY A 178 -17.06 -4.55 -2.98
N VAL A 179 -16.99 -5.89 -3.05
CA VAL A 179 -15.76 -6.63 -3.39
C VAL A 179 -15.89 -7.32 -4.75
N PHE A 180 -14.93 -7.10 -5.64
CA PHE A 180 -14.70 -7.94 -6.83
C PHE A 180 -13.53 -8.90 -6.58
N SER A 181 -13.59 -10.12 -7.13
CA SER A 181 -12.49 -11.09 -7.09
C SER A 181 -12.13 -11.51 -8.52
N GLY A 182 -10.85 -11.41 -8.88
CA GLY A 182 -10.34 -11.71 -10.20
C GLY A 182 -9.16 -12.67 -10.17
N GLU A 183 -8.91 -13.31 -11.32
CA GLU A 183 -7.80 -14.24 -11.50
C GLU A 183 -7.18 -14.15 -12.90
N LEU A 184 -5.85 -14.17 -12.96
CA LEU A 184 -5.06 -14.21 -14.18
C LEU A 184 -4.10 -15.38 -14.10
N GLU A 185 -4.03 -16.20 -15.15
CA GLU A 185 -2.97 -17.19 -15.29
C GLU A 185 -1.86 -16.60 -16.15
N LEU A 186 -0.64 -16.57 -15.62
CA LEU A 186 0.54 -16.12 -16.35
C LEU A 186 0.94 -17.17 -17.37
N SER A 187 1.43 -16.74 -18.54
CA SER A 187 2.05 -17.65 -19.50
C SER A 187 3.28 -18.37 -18.90
N LYS A 188 3.74 -19.44 -19.56
CA LYS A 188 4.97 -20.14 -19.16
C LYS A 188 6.24 -19.30 -19.40
N ASN A 189 6.17 -18.31 -20.29
CA ASN A 189 7.23 -17.39 -20.65
C ASN A 189 6.67 -15.94 -20.65
N PRO A 190 6.32 -15.36 -19.50
CA PRO A 190 5.74 -14.03 -19.43
C PRO A 190 6.84 -12.96 -19.48
N VAL A 191 6.47 -11.71 -19.74
CA VAL A 191 7.37 -10.57 -19.50
C VAL A 191 7.74 -10.55 -18.01
N LEU A 192 9.03 -10.63 -17.68
CA LEU A 192 9.51 -10.49 -16.31
C LEU A 192 9.59 -9.01 -15.92
N GLY A 193 9.41 -8.70 -14.64
CA GLY A 193 9.43 -7.33 -14.10
C GLY A 193 8.21 -6.99 -13.24
N ASP A 194 7.96 -5.70 -13.02
CA ASP A 194 6.80 -5.21 -12.25
C ASP A 194 5.58 -5.01 -13.15
N TRP A 195 4.54 -5.79 -12.88
CA TRP A 195 3.21 -5.74 -13.50
C TRP A 195 2.29 -4.87 -12.64
N ASN A 196 1.21 -4.35 -13.23
CA ASN A 196 0.28 -3.46 -12.52
C ASN A 196 -1.18 -3.83 -12.77
N ILE A 197 -2.00 -3.84 -11.71
CA ILE A 197 -3.45 -4.02 -11.76
C ILE A 197 -4.08 -2.63 -11.66
N THR A 198 -4.83 -2.22 -12.66
CA THR A 198 -5.58 -0.97 -12.69
C THR A 198 -7.08 -1.24 -12.59
N VAL A 199 -7.77 -0.58 -11.67
CA VAL A 199 -9.23 -0.62 -11.51
C VAL A 199 -9.78 0.77 -11.81
N ASN A 200 -10.65 0.88 -12.81
CA ASN A 200 -11.38 2.10 -13.14
C ASN A 200 -12.82 2.00 -12.60
N VAL A 201 -13.25 3.03 -11.88
CA VAL A 201 -14.61 3.18 -11.32
C VAL A 201 -15.15 4.55 -11.72
N LEU A 202 -16.08 4.59 -12.68
CA LEU A 202 -16.63 5.86 -13.21
C LEU A 202 -15.52 6.86 -13.55
N ASP A 203 -14.59 6.46 -14.43
CA ASP A 203 -13.42 7.22 -14.89
C ASP A 203 -12.39 7.60 -13.80
N GLN A 204 -12.43 6.96 -12.61
CA GLN A 204 -11.42 7.09 -11.54
C GLN A 204 -10.52 5.85 -11.52
N GLU A 205 -9.22 6.00 -11.83
CA GLU A 205 -8.26 4.89 -11.90
C GLU A 205 -7.44 4.71 -10.60
N PHE A 206 -7.39 3.47 -10.10
CA PHE A 206 -6.60 3.04 -8.94
C PHE A 206 -5.66 1.91 -9.35
N HIS A 207 -4.45 1.86 -8.79
CA HIS A 207 -3.39 0.94 -9.23
C HIS A 207 -2.73 0.14 -8.10
N LYS A 208 -2.25 -1.07 -8.40
CA LYS A 208 -1.48 -1.93 -7.47
C LYS A 208 -0.49 -2.81 -8.23
N GLY A 209 0.80 -2.63 -7.94
CA GLY A 209 1.89 -3.37 -8.58
C GLY A 209 2.17 -4.73 -7.94
N PHE A 210 2.58 -5.70 -8.75
CA PHE A 210 3.14 -7.00 -8.33
C PHE A 210 4.30 -7.41 -9.25
N HIS A 211 5.21 -8.26 -8.78
CA HIS A 211 6.42 -8.63 -9.54
C HIS A 211 6.31 -10.03 -10.16
N VAL A 212 6.91 -10.24 -11.34
CA VAL A 212 7.01 -11.56 -11.99
C VAL A 212 8.48 -11.88 -12.28
N ALA A 213 8.99 -12.95 -11.67
CA ALA A 213 10.39 -13.38 -11.77
C ALA A 213 10.56 -14.90 -11.57
N GLU A 214 11.64 -15.47 -12.08
CA GLU A 214 12.08 -16.82 -11.69
C GLU A 214 12.80 -16.74 -10.34
N TYR A 215 12.28 -17.42 -9.31
CA TYR A 215 12.85 -17.39 -7.97
C TYR A 215 12.72 -18.72 -7.22
N VAL A 216 13.49 -18.86 -6.13
CA VAL A 216 13.38 -19.94 -5.16
C VAL A 216 13.16 -19.33 -3.78
N LEU A 217 12.27 -19.92 -2.98
CA LEU A 217 11.93 -19.39 -1.65
C LEU A 217 13.15 -19.38 -0.71
N PRO A 218 13.36 -18.29 0.07
CA PRO A 218 14.34 -18.25 1.15
C PRO A 218 13.88 -19.16 2.29
N LYS A 219 14.81 -19.94 2.86
CA LYS A 219 14.50 -20.86 3.98
C LYS A 219 14.71 -20.22 5.35
N PHE A 220 15.33 -19.04 5.40
CA PHE A 220 15.65 -18.30 6.61
C PHE A 220 15.59 -16.79 6.39
N GLU A 221 15.31 -16.05 7.46
CA GLU A 221 15.41 -14.60 7.50
C GLU A 221 16.69 -14.17 8.21
N VAL A 222 17.23 -13.04 7.75
CA VAL A 222 18.34 -12.32 8.38
C VAL A 222 17.79 -10.96 8.81
N ILE A 223 17.96 -10.63 10.07
CA ILE A 223 17.64 -9.33 10.65
C ILE A 223 18.96 -8.73 11.12
N VAL A 224 19.26 -7.50 10.70
CA VAL A 224 20.48 -6.80 11.11
C VAL A 224 20.06 -5.60 11.95
N ASP A 225 20.19 -5.71 13.27
CA ASP A 225 19.97 -4.58 14.16
C ASP A 225 21.23 -3.71 14.16
N VAL A 226 21.15 -2.54 13.53
CA VAL A 226 22.15 -1.47 13.64
C VAL A 226 21.44 -0.26 14.23
N PRO A 227 22.06 0.56 15.11
CA PRO A 227 21.47 1.83 15.50
C PRO A 227 21.18 2.67 14.25
N LYS A 228 19.94 3.15 14.09
CA LYS A 228 19.53 4.02 12.97
C LYS A 228 20.37 5.31 12.90
N HIS A 229 20.80 5.79 14.07
CA HIS A 229 21.57 7.02 14.25
C HIS A 229 22.80 6.73 15.12
N ALA A 230 23.96 7.24 14.75
CA ALA A 230 25.19 7.18 15.53
C ALA A 230 25.94 8.53 15.42
N THR A 231 26.89 8.81 16.32
CA THR A 231 27.70 10.04 16.22
C THR A 231 29.15 9.74 15.91
N PHE A 232 29.86 10.70 15.29
CA PHE A 232 31.32 10.61 15.10
C PHE A 232 32.09 10.45 16.44
N LYS A 233 31.51 10.92 17.56
CA LYS A 233 32.12 10.84 18.91
C LYS A 233 32.05 9.44 19.52
N ASP A 234 31.10 8.59 19.10
CA ASP A 234 30.90 7.26 19.70
C ASP A 234 32.04 6.27 19.35
N SER A 235 32.90 6.61 18.37
CA SER A 235 34.05 5.86 17.86
C SER A 235 33.75 4.50 17.21
N LYS A 236 32.73 3.77 17.68
CA LYS A 236 32.33 2.45 17.20
C LYS A 236 30.84 2.34 16.96
N VAL A 237 30.46 1.61 15.92
CA VAL A 237 29.07 1.15 15.68
C VAL A 237 29.03 -0.37 15.82
N VAL A 238 28.01 -0.90 16.50
CA VAL A 238 27.81 -2.34 16.69
C VAL A 238 26.62 -2.79 15.85
N ALA A 239 26.85 -3.68 14.89
CA ALA A 239 25.81 -4.36 14.14
C ALA A 239 25.52 -5.74 14.78
N THR A 240 24.28 -5.98 15.17
CA THR A 240 23.81 -7.26 15.72
C THR A 240 23.03 -8.01 14.65
N ILE A 241 23.64 -9.06 14.09
CA ILE A 241 23.05 -9.89 13.05
C ILE A 241 22.31 -11.04 13.75
N ARG A 242 21.04 -11.26 13.40
CA ARG A 242 20.23 -12.39 13.84
C ARG A 242 19.78 -13.18 12.62
N SER A 243 19.89 -14.49 12.65
CA SER A 243 19.50 -15.37 11.55
C SER A 243 18.69 -16.56 12.06
N LYS A 244 17.49 -16.76 11.52
CA LYS A 244 16.61 -17.89 11.91
C LYS A 244 15.84 -18.42 10.71
N TYR A 245 15.60 -19.71 10.69
CA TYR A 245 14.72 -20.33 9.70
C TYR A 245 13.27 -19.83 9.83
N THR A 246 12.45 -19.98 8.80
CA THR A 246 11.03 -19.54 8.80
C THR A 246 10.16 -20.28 9.83
N TYR A 247 10.60 -21.46 10.29
CA TYR A 247 10.03 -22.21 11.41
C TYR A 247 10.65 -21.84 12.79
N GLY A 248 11.50 -20.81 12.85
CA GLY A 248 11.92 -20.12 14.09
C GLY A 248 13.22 -20.60 14.76
N ARG A 249 13.90 -21.64 14.26
CA ARG A 249 15.18 -22.12 14.82
C ARG A 249 16.38 -21.29 14.33
N PRO A 250 17.47 -21.16 15.10
CA PRO A 250 18.66 -20.39 14.71
C PRO A 250 19.38 -21.02 13.51
N VAL A 251 19.95 -20.18 12.62
CA VAL A 251 20.80 -20.62 11.50
C VAL A 251 22.26 -20.67 11.92
N LYS A 252 22.98 -21.73 11.52
CA LYS A 252 24.43 -21.86 11.71
C LYS A 252 25.16 -21.61 10.39
N GLY A 253 26.21 -20.79 10.43
CA GLY A 253 26.84 -20.30 9.21
C GLY A 253 27.95 -19.27 9.42
N GLU A 254 28.23 -18.52 8.35
CA GLU A 254 29.16 -17.38 8.38
C GLU A 254 28.46 -16.12 7.85
N ALA A 255 28.68 -14.99 8.50
CA ALA A 255 28.15 -13.69 8.14
C ALA A 255 29.29 -12.78 7.64
N THR A 256 29.20 -12.35 6.38
CA THR A 256 30.09 -11.36 5.78
C THR A 256 29.44 -10.00 5.83
N VAL A 257 30.01 -9.07 6.60
CA VAL A 257 29.57 -7.68 6.70
C VAL A 257 30.49 -6.82 5.84
N SER A 258 29.94 -6.13 4.84
CA SER A 258 30.63 -5.09 4.05
C SER A 258 30.08 -3.72 4.47
N VAL A 259 30.96 -2.76 4.81
CA VAL A 259 30.52 -1.43 5.27
C VAL A 259 31.22 -0.32 4.50
N HIS A 260 30.46 0.66 4.02
CA HIS A 260 30.95 1.82 3.28
C HIS A 260 30.09 3.07 3.54
N PRO A 261 30.67 4.29 3.46
CA PRO A 261 29.91 5.52 3.49
C PRO A 261 29.23 5.76 2.13
N ASN A 262 27.95 6.11 2.15
CA ASN A 262 27.24 6.54 0.95
C ASN A 262 27.47 8.04 0.71
N TYR A 263 27.89 8.41 -0.50
CA TYR A 263 28.13 9.80 -0.91
C TYR A 263 26.93 10.32 -1.71
N PHE A 264 26.06 11.09 -1.05
CA PHE A 264 24.94 11.74 -1.73
C PHE A 264 25.35 13.11 -2.29
N SER A 265 25.92 13.12 -3.51
CA SER A 265 26.16 14.34 -4.28
C SER A 265 25.77 14.14 -5.74
N GLY A 266 24.86 14.97 -6.25
CA GLY A 266 24.48 14.98 -7.66
C GLY A 266 25.50 15.68 -8.58
N VAL A 267 26.59 16.23 -8.02
CA VAL A 267 27.58 17.04 -8.75
C VAL A 267 28.98 16.44 -8.69
N ILE A 268 29.30 15.68 -7.62
CA ILE A 268 30.61 15.07 -7.39
C ILE A 268 30.43 13.55 -7.39
N GLN A 269 31.16 12.83 -8.23
CA GLN A 269 31.17 11.37 -8.18
C GLN A 269 31.66 10.89 -6.80
N PRO A 270 31.02 9.87 -6.20
CA PRO A 270 31.51 9.26 -4.96
C PRO A 270 32.99 8.94 -5.04
N ILE A 271 33.79 9.43 -4.08
CA ILE A 271 35.18 9.01 -3.96
C ILE A 271 35.14 7.54 -3.55
N PHE A 272 35.51 6.64 -4.48
CA PHE A 272 35.45 5.20 -4.23
C PHE A 272 36.39 4.83 -3.08
N GLN A 273 35.79 4.54 -1.93
CA GLN A 273 36.47 3.95 -0.78
C GLN A 273 36.19 2.44 -0.79
N ALA A 274 37.23 1.63 -0.64
CA ALA A 274 37.08 0.19 -0.57
C ALA A 274 36.24 -0.18 0.68
N PRO A 275 35.15 -0.95 0.54
CA PRO A 275 34.30 -1.31 1.68
C PRO A 275 35.07 -2.18 2.68
N ILE A 276 34.92 -1.89 3.97
CA ILE A 276 35.48 -2.72 5.04
C ILE A 276 34.73 -4.04 5.05
N ARG A 277 35.45 -5.17 4.99
CA ARG A 277 34.86 -6.50 5.10
C ARG A 277 35.28 -7.21 6.37
N LYS A 278 34.29 -7.73 7.12
CA LYS A 278 34.48 -8.60 8.29
C LYS A 278 33.66 -9.87 8.11
N VAL A 279 34.25 -11.03 8.41
CA VAL A 279 33.58 -12.34 8.37
C VAL A 279 33.53 -12.90 9.78
N VAL A 280 32.33 -13.28 10.24
CA VAL A 280 32.10 -13.76 11.61
C VAL A 280 31.20 -15.00 11.58
N LYS A 281 31.51 -16.01 12.37
CA LYS A 281 30.68 -17.21 12.51
C LYS A 281 29.39 -16.88 13.27
N ILE A 282 28.26 -17.36 12.78
CA ILE A 282 26.94 -17.10 13.36
C ILE A 282 26.27 -18.41 13.78
N ASP A 283 25.68 -18.41 14.98
CA ASP A 283 24.79 -19.45 15.49
C ASP A 283 23.54 -18.76 16.04
N GLY A 284 22.63 -18.42 15.13
CA GLY A 284 21.44 -17.61 15.40
C GLY A 284 21.67 -16.11 15.64
N LYS A 285 22.81 -15.73 16.25
CA LYS A 285 23.18 -14.35 16.55
C LYS A 285 24.70 -14.13 16.45
N ALA A 286 25.11 -13.01 15.89
CA ALA A 286 26.50 -12.53 15.89
C ALA A 286 26.55 -11.00 16.05
N ASN A 287 27.53 -10.49 16.79
CA ASN A 287 27.75 -9.05 16.93
C ASN A 287 29.05 -8.66 16.21
N VAL A 288 29.03 -7.55 15.46
CA VAL A 288 30.19 -7.04 14.72
C VAL A 288 30.39 -5.56 15.06
N GLU A 289 31.55 -5.22 15.62
CA GLU A 289 31.94 -3.83 15.88
C GLU A 289 32.73 -3.27 14.68
N ILE A 290 32.45 -2.03 14.28
CA ILE A 290 33.19 -1.27 13.25
C ILE A 290 33.59 0.10 13.83
N ASP A 291 34.85 0.51 13.63
CA ASP A 291 35.40 1.78 14.16
C ASP A 291 35.28 2.90 13.10
N ILE A 292 34.56 3.96 13.42
CA ILE A 292 34.21 5.08 12.51
C ILE A 292 35.47 5.85 12.08
N VAL A 293 36.43 6.01 12.99
CA VAL A 293 37.60 6.87 12.79
C VAL A 293 38.80 6.06 12.29
N LYS A 294 39.02 4.86 12.81
CA LYS A 294 40.18 4.03 12.45
C LYS A 294 39.97 3.19 11.20
N GLU A 295 38.80 2.57 11.06
CA GLU A 295 38.52 1.68 9.93
C GLU A 295 37.87 2.46 8.78
N LEU A 296 36.78 3.19 9.07
CA LEU A 296 36.05 3.98 8.06
C LEU A 296 36.73 5.31 7.69
N LYS A 297 37.66 5.82 8.52
CA LYS A 297 38.42 7.07 8.29
C LYS A 297 37.53 8.30 8.05
N LEU A 298 36.39 8.36 8.74
CA LEU A 298 35.41 9.44 8.59
C LEU A 298 35.65 10.56 9.61
N THR A 299 35.48 11.80 9.15
CA THR A 299 35.59 13.06 9.88
C THR A 299 34.23 13.73 10.07
N ASP A 300 34.09 14.58 11.08
CA ASP A 300 32.86 15.29 11.47
C ASP A 300 32.51 16.51 10.60
N GLU A 301 33.02 16.53 9.35
CA GLU A 301 32.82 17.59 8.36
C GLU A 301 31.35 17.78 7.99
N TYR A 302 30.63 16.69 7.77
CA TYR A 302 29.21 16.67 7.39
C TYR A 302 28.55 15.33 7.75
N GLU A 303 27.24 15.39 7.99
CA GLU A 303 26.41 14.23 8.30
C GLU A 303 26.22 13.34 7.07
N ARG A 304 26.32 12.01 7.24
CA ARG A 304 26.35 11.07 6.11
C ARG A 304 25.83 9.70 6.49
N MET A 305 25.23 8.99 5.54
CA MET A 305 24.75 7.63 5.76
C MET A 305 25.90 6.62 5.59
N ILE A 306 26.02 5.69 6.54
CA ILE A 306 26.80 4.46 6.39
C ILE A 306 25.84 3.36 5.92
N GLN A 307 26.26 2.59 4.93
CA GLN A 307 25.58 1.40 4.45
C GLN A 307 26.29 0.13 4.96
N PHE A 308 25.49 -0.81 5.48
CA PHE A 308 25.90 -2.13 5.97
C PHE A 308 25.29 -3.19 5.05
N ASP A 309 26.09 -3.78 4.17
CA ASP A 309 25.68 -4.89 3.31
C ASP A 309 26.11 -6.21 3.98
N VAL A 310 25.14 -6.93 4.55
CA VAL A 310 25.36 -8.19 5.29
C VAL A 310 24.91 -9.38 4.45
N ALA A 311 25.81 -10.32 4.18
CA ALA A 311 25.51 -11.59 3.53
C ALA A 311 25.73 -12.74 4.52
N VAL A 312 24.68 -13.49 4.86
CA VAL A 312 24.76 -14.67 5.74
C VAL A 312 24.68 -15.94 4.89
N GLU A 313 25.69 -16.80 5.02
CA GLU A 313 25.80 -18.11 4.36
C GLU A 313 25.47 -19.26 5.32
N GLU A 314 24.51 -20.10 4.97
CA GLU A 314 24.14 -21.31 5.74
C GLU A 314 25.17 -22.44 5.52
N ALA A 315 25.73 -22.97 6.62
CA ALA A 315 26.81 -23.98 6.56
C ALA A 315 26.41 -25.32 5.91
N LEU A 316 25.12 -25.67 5.86
CA LEU A 316 24.64 -26.97 5.37
C LEU A 316 24.31 -26.98 3.87
N THR A 317 23.93 -25.84 3.31
CA THR A 317 23.44 -25.69 1.94
C THR A 317 24.31 -24.78 1.07
N GLY A 318 25.15 -23.93 1.68
CA GLY A 318 25.85 -22.84 0.98
C GLY A 318 24.92 -21.70 0.53
N ARG A 319 23.64 -21.71 0.91
CA ARG A 319 22.70 -20.65 0.56
C ARG A 319 23.07 -19.36 1.27
N ARG A 320 23.13 -18.27 0.50
CA ARG A 320 23.33 -16.90 1.01
C ARG A 320 22.02 -16.12 1.06
N GLN A 321 21.86 -15.28 2.06
CA GLN A 321 20.82 -14.24 2.15
C GLN A 321 21.50 -12.90 2.41
N ASN A 322 21.14 -11.90 1.63
CA ASN A 322 21.75 -10.57 1.65
C ASN A 322 20.76 -9.55 2.19
N VAL A 323 21.19 -8.71 3.14
CA VAL A 323 20.40 -7.64 3.74
C VAL A 323 21.25 -6.38 3.82
N THR A 324 20.69 -5.27 3.34
CA THR A 324 21.31 -3.94 3.43
C THR A 324 20.58 -3.12 4.48
N VAL A 325 21.32 -2.53 5.42
CA VAL A 325 20.81 -1.59 6.43
C VAL A 325 21.61 -0.29 6.38
N GLN A 326 20.98 0.83 6.70
CA GLN A 326 21.62 2.14 6.71
C GLN A 326 21.57 2.77 8.11
N THR A 327 22.62 3.52 8.44
CA THR A 327 22.77 4.28 9.68
C THR A 327 23.19 5.71 9.34
N MET A 328 22.50 6.72 9.86
CA MET A 328 22.89 8.11 9.70
C MET A 328 23.96 8.48 10.75
N LEU A 329 25.10 9.02 10.31
CA LEU A 329 26.09 9.63 11.19
C LEU A 329 25.80 11.10 11.39
N HIS A 330 25.55 11.47 12.64
CA HIS A 330 25.30 12.84 13.05
C HIS A 330 26.53 13.48 13.72
N LYS A 331 26.64 14.81 13.59
CA LYS A 331 27.70 15.59 14.23
C LYS A 331 27.49 15.73 15.75
N HIS A 332 26.26 16.02 16.14
CA HIS A 332 25.85 16.19 17.53
C HIS A 332 25.00 15.00 18.00
N LYS A 333 25.06 14.69 19.31
CA LYS A 333 24.32 13.57 19.93
C LYS A 333 22.82 13.82 20.10
N TYR A 334 22.45 15.08 20.10
CA TYR A 334 21.10 15.57 20.32
C TYR A 334 20.66 16.38 19.10
N LYS A 335 19.36 16.53 18.94
CA LYS A 335 18.73 17.50 18.03
C LYS A 335 17.73 18.35 18.81
N MET A 336 17.44 19.54 18.30
CA MET A 336 16.33 20.36 18.78
C MET A 336 15.31 20.57 17.68
N ASP A 337 14.05 20.33 17.99
CA ASP A 337 12.92 20.65 17.13
C ASP A 337 12.08 21.75 17.81
N LEU A 338 11.78 22.85 17.11
CA LEU A 338 10.82 23.86 17.57
C LEU A 338 9.41 23.44 17.13
N ILE A 339 8.61 22.98 18.09
CA ILE A 339 7.19 22.67 17.91
C ILE A 339 6.39 23.94 18.20
N LYS A 340 6.00 24.64 17.14
CA LYS A 340 5.11 25.81 17.21
C LYS A 340 3.67 25.34 17.46
N THR A 341 2.91 25.98 18.35
CA THR A 341 1.45 25.72 18.38
C THR A 341 0.73 26.30 17.17
N SER A 342 1.36 27.23 16.46
CA SER A 342 0.81 27.91 15.30
C SER A 342 1.92 28.56 14.47
N GLU A 343 1.86 28.50 13.14
CA GLU A 343 2.87 29.12 12.26
C GLU A 343 2.87 30.66 12.31
N HIS A 344 1.74 31.23 12.76
CA HIS A 344 1.58 32.66 13.00
C HIS A 344 1.17 32.91 14.45
N PHE A 345 1.70 33.95 15.08
CA PHE A 345 1.24 34.39 16.40
C PHE A 345 0.30 35.59 16.28
N LYS A 346 -0.57 35.77 17.28
CA LYS A 346 -1.58 36.84 17.28
C LYS A 346 -1.19 37.93 18.28
N PRO A 347 -0.93 39.17 17.82
CA PRO A 347 -0.56 40.29 18.69
C PRO A 347 -1.55 40.47 19.85
N GLY A 348 -1.02 40.49 21.08
CA GLY A 348 -1.83 40.62 22.29
C GLY A 348 -2.57 39.36 22.79
N LEU A 349 -2.36 38.17 22.20
CA LEU A 349 -2.86 36.87 22.72
C LEU A 349 -1.70 35.96 23.16
N LYS A 350 -1.96 34.93 23.97
CA LYS A 350 -0.91 33.98 24.43
C LYS A 350 -0.41 33.17 23.23
N TYR A 351 0.85 33.31 22.86
CA TYR A 351 1.51 32.38 21.95
C TYR A 351 2.33 31.38 22.76
N THR A 352 2.31 30.11 22.35
CA THR A 352 3.10 29.05 23.01
C THR A 352 3.92 28.34 21.94
N ALA A 353 5.17 28.04 22.26
CA ALA A 353 5.98 27.12 21.47
C ALA A 353 6.71 26.16 22.40
N TYR A 354 7.12 25.02 21.88
CA TYR A 354 7.87 24.04 22.65
C TYR A 354 9.19 23.76 21.96
N ILE A 355 10.30 23.81 22.69
CA ILE A 355 11.56 23.24 22.21
C ILE A 355 11.61 21.80 22.71
N LYS A 356 11.64 20.85 21.78
CA LYS A 356 11.86 19.43 22.06
C LYS A 356 13.34 19.12 21.87
N VAL A 357 14.04 18.82 22.96
CA VAL A 357 15.41 18.30 22.92
C VAL A 357 15.33 16.78 22.97
N SER A 358 15.70 16.15 21.86
CA SER A 358 15.62 14.69 21.71
C SER A 358 16.93 14.11 21.19
N HIS A 359 17.11 12.82 21.42
CA HIS A 359 18.04 12.03 20.64
C HIS A 359 17.54 11.91 19.19
N HIS A 360 18.43 11.58 18.25
CA HIS A 360 18.05 11.43 16.83
C HIS A 360 17.04 10.30 16.59
N ASP A 361 16.97 9.31 17.48
CA ASP A 361 15.93 8.26 17.49
C ASP A 361 14.55 8.73 18.01
N GLY A 362 14.41 10.02 18.35
CA GLY A 362 13.18 10.63 18.85
C GLY A 362 12.97 10.51 20.36
N THR A 363 13.82 9.77 21.09
CA THR A 363 13.69 9.62 22.54
C THR A 363 13.99 10.94 23.28
N PRO A 364 13.21 11.28 24.34
CA PRO A 364 13.34 12.55 25.03
C PRO A 364 14.60 12.62 25.91
N VAL A 365 15.29 13.77 25.91
CA VAL A 365 16.48 13.97 26.76
C VAL A 365 16.08 14.33 28.18
N GLN A 366 16.40 13.47 29.13
CA GLN A 366 16.15 13.68 30.56
C GLN A 366 17.39 14.19 31.31
N ASP A 367 17.85 15.39 31.00
CA ASP A 367 18.93 16.07 31.75
C ASP A 367 18.36 17.04 32.79
N LYS A 368 18.73 16.86 34.06
CA LYS A 368 18.34 17.72 35.19
C LYS A 368 19.47 18.65 35.65
N THR A 369 20.64 18.54 35.05
CA THR A 369 21.89 19.22 35.44
C THR A 369 22.22 20.40 34.53
N ASN A 370 22.10 20.23 33.21
CA ASN A 370 22.43 21.27 32.24
C ASN A 370 21.18 22.06 31.80
N PRO A 371 21.14 23.40 31.96
CA PRO A 371 20.06 24.22 31.45
C PRO A 371 20.19 24.45 29.93
N VAL A 372 19.05 24.56 29.24
CA VAL A 372 18.98 25.07 27.86
C VAL A 372 18.88 26.59 27.93
N THR A 373 19.72 27.30 27.18
CA THR A 373 19.64 28.77 27.08
C THR A 373 18.90 29.15 25.81
N VAL A 374 17.74 29.78 25.95
CA VAL A 374 16.89 30.24 24.84
C VAL A 374 17.05 31.74 24.70
N ARG A 375 17.34 32.24 23.49
CA ARG A 375 17.29 33.67 23.17
C ARG A 375 16.04 33.95 22.35
N GLN A 376 15.32 35.02 22.69
CA GLN A 376 14.06 35.36 22.06
C GLN A 376 13.81 36.87 21.95
N GLY A 377 13.20 37.30 20.86
CA GLY A 377 12.80 38.70 20.64
C GLY A 377 11.78 38.89 19.53
N PHE A 378 11.14 40.06 19.53
CA PHE A 378 10.02 40.44 18.64
C PHE A 378 10.45 41.22 17.38
N SER A 379 11.70 41.01 16.98
CA SER A 379 12.46 41.77 15.98
C SER A 379 13.31 40.81 15.14
N TYR A 380 13.77 41.24 13.96
CA TYR A 380 14.78 40.50 13.19
C TYR A 380 16.20 40.66 13.75
N ASN A 381 16.43 41.64 14.63
CA ASN A 381 17.73 41.91 15.21
C ASN A 381 17.99 41.01 16.43
N SER A 382 18.92 40.05 16.31
CA SER A 382 19.27 39.13 17.41
C SER A 382 19.98 39.81 18.60
N GLU A 383 20.51 41.03 18.43
CA GLU A 383 21.06 41.82 19.53
C GLU A 383 19.98 42.27 20.54
N GLU A 384 18.71 42.32 20.11
CA GLU A 384 17.56 42.68 20.96
C GLU A 384 17.00 41.46 21.74
N TYR A 385 17.60 40.26 21.59
CA TYR A 385 17.04 39.04 22.15
C TYR A 385 17.37 38.87 23.63
N THR A 386 16.32 38.57 24.40
CA THR A 386 16.42 38.24 25.83
C THR A 386 16.82 36.78 26.01
N ALA A 387 17.91 36.53 26.75
CA ALA A 387 18.40 35.19 27.06
C ALA A 387 17.80 34.69 28.38
N THR A 388 17.08 33.56 28.33
CA THR A 388 16.46 32.90 29.49
C THR A 388 16.92 31.44 29.58
N GLN A 389 17.16 30.96 30.80
CA GLN A 389 17.57 29.57 31.05
C GLN A 389 16.39 28.72 31.50
N TYR A 390 16.19 27.59 30.82
CA TYR A 390 15.14 26.63 31.09
C TYR A 390 15.72 25.28 31.50
N LYS A 391 14.94 24.51 32.27
CA LYS A 391 15.22 23.10 32.58
C LYS A 391 14.32 22.21 31.73
N LEU A 392 14.83 21.06 31.32
CA LEU A 392 14.07 20.07 30.56
C LEU A 392 13.02 19.40 31.45
N ASN A 393 11.79 19.30 30.94
CA ASN A 393 10.73 18.48 31.55
C ASN A 393 11.02 16.99 31.36
N ALA A 394 10.27 16.12 32.05
CA ALA A 394 10.41 14.66 31.93
C ALA A 394 10.26 14.15 30.48
N ASP A 395 9.47 14.86 29.67
CA ASP A 395 9.20 14.57 28.26
C ASP A 395 10.25 15.17 27.30
N GLY A 396 11.38 15.69 27.80
CA GLY A 396 12.44 16.30 26.99
C GLY A 396 12.06 17.63 26.33
N MET A 397 10.98 18.26 26.81
CA MET A 397 10.43 19.50 26.25
C MET A 397 10.55 20.68 27.21
N ILE A 398 10.55 21.89 26.63
CA ILE A 398 10.47 23.17 27.34
C ILE A 398 9.25 23.92 26.79
N GLU A 399 8.29 24.30 27.65
CA GLU A 399 7.20 25.22 27.28
C GLU A 399 7.72 26.66 27.29
N LEU A 400 7.61 27.33 26.14
CA LEU A 400 7.94 28.74 25.96
C LEU A 400 6.62 29.51 25.79
N VAL A 401 6.26 30.28 26.82
CA VAL A 401 5.07 31.12 26.83
C VAL A 401 5.44 32.56 26.47
N TYR A 402 4.84 33.05 25.39
CA TYR A 402 5.01 34.39 24.86
C TYR A 402 3.73 35.21 25.01
N TYR A 403 3.91 36.49 25.32
CA TYR A 403 2.85 37.50 25.25
C TYR A 403 3.31 38.59 24.28
N PRO A 404 3.06 38.42 22.97
CA PRO A 404 3.47 39.39 21.95
C PRO A 404 2.82 40.75 22.19
N PRO A 405 3.58 41.86 22.18
CA PRO A 405 3.01 43.20 22.23
C PRO A 405 1.96 43.43 21.13
N ARG A 406 0.96 44.29 21.40
CA ARG A 406 -0.07 44.62 20.39
C ARG A 406 0.46 45.43 19.20
N HIS A 407 1.53 46.20 19.39
CA HIS A 407 2.07 47.11 18.38
C HIS A 407 3.60 47.01 18.36
N ASN A 408 4.22 47.46 17.25
CA ASN A 408 5.68 47.46 17.03
C ASN A 408 6.32 46.06 17.10
N VAL A 409 5.70 45.05 16.48
CA VAL A 409 6.24 43.69 16.37
C VAL A 409 6.39 43.32 14.90
N THR A 410 7.55 42.79 14.50
CA THR A 410 7.78 42.34 13.12
C THR A 410 7.78 40.83 12.95
N THR A 411 8.40 40.10 13.89
CA THR A 411 8.52 38.64 13.86
C THR A 411 8.97 38.15 15.24
N LEU A 412 8.70 36.89 15.60
CA LEU A 412 9.25 36.26 16.81
C LEU A 412 10.42 35.37 16.41
N GLY A 413 11.64 35.79 16.73
CA GLY A 413 12.85 34.99 16.59
C GLY A 413 13.14 34.17 17.85
N ILE A 414 13.59 32.93 17.67
CA ILE A 414 13.92 31.99 18.74
C ILE A 414 15.23 31.27 18.38
N GLU A 415 16.22 31.33 19.28
CA GLU A 415 17.47 30.57 19.23
C GLU A 415 17.59 29.71 20.48
N ALA A 416 18.28 28.57 20.40
CA ALA A 416 18.56 27.75 21.57
C ALA A 416 19.95 27.12 21.57
N ASP A 417 20.64 27.28 22.69
CA ASP A 417 21.95 26.69 23.00
C ASP A 417 21.79 25.60 24.07
N TYR A 418 22.29 24.39 23.82
CA TYR A 418 22.39 23.29 24.80
C TYR A 418 23.69 22.50 24.58
N LEU A 419 24.56 22.51 25.58
CA LEU A 419 25.89 21.88 25.52
C LEU A 419 26.69 22.36 24.29
N ASP A 420 26.99 21.48 23.35
CA ASP A 420 27.71 21.76 22.10
C ASP A 420 26.78 21.99 20.88
N LEU A 421 25.46 21.92 21.07
CA LEU A 421 24.45 22.16 20.04
C LEU A 421 23.90 23.59 20.14
N LYS A 422 23.82 24.27 18.99
CA LYS A 422 23.22 25.61 18.85
C LYS A 422 22.31 25.61 17.63
N GLU A 423 21.03 25.89 17.84
CA GLU A 423 20.03 25.91 16.77
C GLU A 423 19.35 27.26 16.64
N TRP A 424 19.13 27.65 15.39
CA TRP A 424 18.48 28.90 14.98
C TRP A 424 17.18 28.54 14.27
N PHE A 425 16.04 28.75 14.93
CA PHE A 425 14.76 28.32 14.38
C PHE A 425 14.18 29.32 13.39
N SER A 426 13.25 28.86 12.54
CA SER A 426 12.52 29.74 11.64
C SER A 426 11.67 30.74 12.43
N THR A 427 11.82 32.03 12.12
CA THR A 427 11.11 33.11 12.79
C THR A 427 9.60 32.99 12.55
N VAL A 428 8.78 33.20 13.57
CA VAL A 428 7.32 33.11 13.51
C VAL A 428 6.75 34.49 13.15
N ALA A 429 5.90 34.59 12.12
CA ALA A 429 5.33 35.87 11.69
C ALA A 429 4.04 36.23 12.47
N PRO A 430 3.70 37.53 12.63
CA PRO A 430 2.39 37.93 13.16
C PRO A 430 1.26 37.66 12.17
N SER A 431 0.06 37.37 12.67
CA SER A 431 -1.20 37.48 11.90
C SER A 431 -1.57 38.95 11.67
N ILE A 432 -2.29 39.24 10.57
CA ILE A 432 -2.70 40.59 10.15
C ILE A 432 -4.24 40.72 10.14
N SER A 433 -4.76 41.69 10.90
CA SER A 433 -6.14 42.19 10.87
C SER A 433 -6.11 43.70 10.55
N THR A 434 -7.17 44.24 9.96
CA THR A 434 -7.24 45.68 9.66
C THR A 434 -7.64 46.52 10.88
N SER A 435 -8.19 45.91 11.94
CA SER A 435 -8.55 46.57 13.20
C SER A 435 -7.71 46.12 14.41
N ASP A 436 -6.53 45.52 14.19
CA ASP A 436 -5.67 44.90 15.22
C ASP A 436 -6.43 43.92 16.14
N SER A 437 -7.45 43.23 15.59
CA SER A 437 -8.38 42.41 16.35
C SER A 437 -8.28 40.93 15.97
N PHE A 438 -8.11 40.07 16.96
CA PHE A 438 -7.74 38.67 16.77
C PHE A 438 -8.53 37.77 17.73
N ILE A 439 -8.86 36.56 17.25
CA ILE A 439 -9.32 35.45 18.08
C ILE A 439 -8.36 34.27 17.97
N GLN A 440 -8.31 33.45 19.01
CA GLN A 440 -7.50 32.24 19.10
C GLN A 440 -8.36 31.09 19.61
N ALA A 441 -8.61 30.09 18.76
CA ALA A 441 -9.24 28.84 19.13
C ALA A 441 -8.23 27.90 19.80
N VAL A 442 -8.65 27.21 20.88
CA VAL A 442 -7.80 26.37 21.73
C VAL A 442 -8.55 25.08 22.03
N LEU A 443 -7.99 23.93 21.64
CA LEU A 443 -8.51 22.62 22.04
C LEU A 443 -8.29 22.38 23.55
N LYS A 444 -9.34 22.03 24.30
CA LYS A 444 -9.24 21.62 25.72
C LYS A 444 -9.26 20.10 25.92
N THR A 445 -9.82 19.36 24.97
CA THR A 445 -9.92 17.90 25.02
C THR A 445 -8.57 17.25 24.65
N GLU A 446 -7.90 16.59 25.60
CA GLU A 446 -6.57 15.98 25.40
C GLU A 446 -6.53 14.83 24.37
N LYS A 447 -7.63 14.08 24.23
CA LYS A 447 -7.73 12.91 23.33
C LYS A 447 -9.09 12.86 22.65
N PRO A 448 -9.25 13.59 21.52
CA PRO A 448 -10.47 13.52 20.71
C PRO A 448 -10.67 12.10 20.17
N THR A 449 -11.86 11.54 20.41
CA THR A 449 -12.25 10.23 19.86
C THR A 449 -13.66 10.29 19.28
N VAL A 450 -13.93 9.48 18.25
CA VAL A 450 -15.25 9.42 17.62
C VAL A 450 -16.32 8.96 18.63
N ASN A 451 -17.46 9.66 18.64
CA ASN A 451 -18.59 9.54 19.57
C ASN A 451 -18.34 10.07 21.00
N GLN A 452 -17.41 11.02 21.18
CA GLN A 452 -17.25 11.79 22.43
C GLN A 452 -17.38 13.29 22.17
N ASP A 453 -17.76 14.07 23.20
CA ASP A 453 -17.84 15.53 23.10
C ASP A 453 -16.43 16.15 23.11
N ILE A 454 -16.23 17.13 22.22
CA ILE A 454 -15.03 17.97 22.14
C ILE A 454 -15.35 19.35 22.70
N GLU A 455 -14.45 19.89 23.51
CA GLU A 455 -14.52 21.25 24.05
C GLU A 455 -13.38 22.12 23.50
N ILE A 456 -13.75 23.28 22.95
CA ILE A 456 -12.83 24.31 22.47
C ILE A 456 -13.06 25.62 23.25
N GLU A 457 -11.98 26.35 23.52
CA GLU A 457 -11.97 27.67 24.13
C GLU A 457 -11.51 28.71 23.10
N VAL A 458 -12.20 29.84 23.02
CA VAL A 458 -11.93 30.92 22.06
C VAL A 458 -11.57 32.18 22.83
N ASN A 459 -10.32 32.60 22.72
CA ASN A 459 -9.76 33.78 23.37
C ASN A 459 -9.73 34.96 22.38
N SER A 460 -10.08 36.17 22.82
CA SER A 460 -10.25 37.35 21.94
C SER A 460 -9.60 38.63 22.47
N THR A 461 -8.98 39.42 21.59
CA THR A 461 -8.40 40.72 21.96
C THR A 461 -9.47 41.79 22.24
N SER A 462 -10.66 41.68 21.65
CA SER A 462 -11.84 42.52 21.85
C SER A 462 -12.99 41.73 22.51
N PRO A 463 -13.88 42.36 23.28
CA PRO A 463 -15.00 41.67 23.92
C PRO A 463 -15.96 41.10 22.87
N LEU A 464 -16.39 39.85 23.07
CA LEU A 464 -17.23 39.11 22.13
C LEU A 464 -18.71 39.18 22.53
N LYS A 465 -19.60 39.31 21.54
CA LYS A 465 -21.07 39.22 21.72
C LYS A 465 -21.60 37.81 21.39
N TYR A 466 -20.96 37.14 20.45
CA TYR A 466 -21.23 35.78 19.99
C TYR A 466 -19.97 35.25 19.30
N ILE A 467 -19.89 33.94 19.11
CA ILE A 467 -18.98 33.30 18.15
C ILE A 467 -19.78 32.37 17.24
N THR A 468 -19.36 32.26 15.99
CA THR A 468 -19.90 31.29 15.03
C THR A 468 -18.79 30.30 14.71
N TYR A 469 -19.07 29.00 14.73
CA TYR A 469 -18.09 27.96 14.41
C TYR A 469 -18.62 26.98 13.37
N GLN A 470 -17.71 26.42 12.58
CA GLN A 470 -17.93 25.37 11.60
C GLN A 470 -16.89 24.27 11.82
N VAL A 471 -17.30 23.00 11.66
CA VAL A 471 -16.41 21.84 11.72
C VAL A 471 -16.48 21.12 10.38
N LEU A 472 -15.37 21.10 9.66
CA LEU A 472 -15.20 20.36 8.42
C LEU A 472 -14.49 19.03 8.68
N GLY A 473 -14.74 18.04 7.84
CA GLY A 473 -13.99 16.78 7.82
C GLY A 473 -14.09 16.12 6.46
N ARG A 474 -12.96 15.60 5.93
CA ARG A 474 -12.85 15.03 4.57
C ARG A 474 -13.31 16.02 3.48
N GLY A 475 -13.10 17.32 3.72
CA GLY A 475 -13.52 18.40 2.83
C GLY A 475 -15.04 18.64 2.73
N ASP A 476 -15.84 18.31 3.75
CA ASP A 476 -17.27 18.67 3.83
C ASP A 476 -17.67 19.26 5.20
N VAL A 477 -18.72 20.08 5.27
CA VAL A 477 -19.13 20.81 6.49
C VAL A 477 -20.08 19.96 7.35
N ILE A 478 -19.57 19.39 8.44
CA ILE A 478 -20.30 18.40 9.25
C ILE A 478 -21.13 19.04 10.37
N VAL A 479 -20.60 20.08 11.04
CA VAL A 479 -21.28 20.80 12.13
C VAL A 479 -21.13 22.31 11.94
N ALA A 480 -22.16 23.06 12.28
CA ALA A 480 -22.12 24.52 12.36
C ALA A 480 -22.99 24.99 13.54
N GLY A 481 -22.55 26.03 14.24
CA GLY A 481 -23.28 26.57 15.38
C GLY A 481 -22.85 27.97 15.76
N THR A 482 -23.75 28.69 16.45
CA THR A 482 -23.48 29.99 17.05
C THR A 482 -23.60 29.88 18.56
N VAL A 483 -22.61 30.39 19.30
CA VAL A 483 -22.64 30.47 20.76
C VAL A 483 -22.77 31.95 21.16
N PRO A 484 -23.92 32.40 21.71
CA PRO A 484 -24.06 33.75 22.24
C PRO A 484 -23.29 33.91 23.55
N VAL A 485 -22.71 35.09 23.77
CA VAL A 485 -21.90 35.37 24.96
C VAL A 485 -22.75 36.09 26.00
N GLN A 486 -22.82 35.53 27.21
CA GLN A 486 -23.65 36.07 28.30
C GLN A 486 -22.92 37.14 29.13
N GLY A 487 -22.63 38.29 28.51
CA GLY A 487 -22.19 39.50 29.22
C GLY A 487 -21.31 40.45 28.40
N ASP A 488 -21.52 41.76 28.55
CA ASP A 488 -20.97 42.84 27.69
C ASP A 488 -19.43 43.01 27.68
N LYS A 489 -18.65 42.17 28.38
CA LYS A 489 -17.19 42.33 28.55
C LYS A 489 -16.40 41.02 28.57
N GLN A 490 -16.94 39.93 28.03
CA GLN A 490 -16.27 38.63 28.07
C GLN A 490 -15.33 38.45 26.87
N HIS A 491 -14.09 38.03 27.16
CA HIS A 491 -13.01 37.83 26.19
C HIS A 491 -12.71 36.35 25.88
N VAL A 492 -13.39 35.44 26.58
CA VAL A 492 -13.16 33.98 26.53
C VAL A 492 -14.49 33.26 26.42
N VAL A 493 -14.66 32.40 25.42
CA VAL A 493 -15.92 31.68 25.15
C VAL A 493 -15.62 30.20 24.91
N THR A 494 -16.40 29.30 25.50
CA THR A 494 -16.27 27.85 25.30
C THR A 494 -17.37 27.32 24.39
N ALA A 495 -17.02 26.54 23.37
CA ALA A 495 -17.96 25.82 22.52
C ALA A 495 -17.76 24.30 22.66
N ARG A 496 -18.84 23.54 22.49
CA ARG A 496 -18.86 22.08 22.63
C ARG A 496 -19.64 21.44 21.49
N PHE A 497 -19.14 20.35 20.94
CA PHE A 497 -19.80 19.58 19.89
C PHE A 497 -19.41 18.09 19.94
N LEU A 498 -20.29 17.23 19.44
CA LEU A 498 -20.05 15.78 19.40
C LEU A 498 -19.13 15.42 18.22
N ALA A 499 -18.04 14.70 18.51
CA ALA A 499 -17.17 14.14 17.47
C ALA A 499 -17.89 13.01 16.71
N THR A 500 -18.08 13.18 15.40
CA THR A 500 -18.74 12.17 14.55
C THR A 500 -17.73 11.46 13.65
N TYR A 501 -18.11 10.31 13.10
CA TYR A 501 -17.24 9.54 12.21
C TYR A 501 -16.79 10.31 10.97
N ALA A 502 -17.63 11.17 10.39
CA ALA A 502 -17.29 11.96 9.20
C ALA A 502 -16.12 12.93 9.43
N MET A 503 -15.88 13.30 10.70
CA MET A 503 -14.77 14.17 11.12
C MET A 503 -13.41 13.44 11.18
N ALA A 504 -13.38 12.11 11.26
CA ALA A 504 -12.13 11.35 11.32
C ALA A 504 -11.53 11.15 9.90
N PRO A 505 -10.19 11.11 9.70
CA PRO A 505 -9.14 11.13 10.72
C PRO A 505 -8.77 12.55 11.20
N THR A 506 -9.04 13.58 10.42
CA THR A 506 -8.70 14.99 10.67
C THR A 506 -9.92 15.86 10.48
N ALA A 507 -10.19 16.74 11.45
CA ALA A 507 -11.28 17.70 11.43
C ALA A 507 -10.75 19.13 11.54
N HIS A 508 -11.24 20.01 10.67
CA HIS A 508 -10.86 21.43 10.63
C HIS A 508 -11.98 22.26 11.26
N VAL A 509 -11.69 22.89 12.41
CA VAL A 509 -12.63 23.76 13.12
C VAL A 509 -12.32 25.20 12.80
N ILE A 510 -13.23 25.87 12.09
CA ILE A 510 -13.17 27.31 11.84
C ILE A 510 -14.03 28.01 12.88
N VAL A 511 -13.51 29.07 13.49
CA VAL A 511 -14.24 29.95 14.40
C VAL A 511 -14.16 31.37 13.86
N GLN A 512 -15.26 32.11 13.90
CA GLN A 512 -15.33 33.50 13.44
C GLN A 512 -16.32 34.34 14.26
N TYR A 513 -16.17 35.66 14.18
CA TYR A 513 -17.23 36.61 14.51
C TYR A 513 -17.14 37.84 13.59
N VAL A 514 -18.26 38.54 13.42
CA VAL A 514 -18.30 39.80 12.66
C VAL A 514 -18.38 40.96 13.64
N ARG A 515 -17.50 41.94 13.44
CA ARG A 515 -17.41 43.16 14.26
C ARG A 515 -18.48 44.19 13.87
N ASP A 516 -18.70 45.17 14.75
CA ASP A 516 -19.64 46.27 14.52
C ASP A 516 -19.21 47.21 13.36
N ASP A 517 -17.93 47.17 12.97
CA ASP A 517 -17.37 47.86 11.80
C ASP A 517 -17.46 47.03 10.49
N GLY A 518 -17.90 45.77 10.60
CA GLY A 518 -18.06 44.86 9.46
C GLY A 518 -16.81 44.06 9.07
N GLU A 519 -15.73 44.05 9.84
CA GLU A 519 -14.61 43.11 9.61
C GLU A 519 -14.98 41.70 10.13
N VAL A 520 -14.66 40.67 9.32
CA VAL A 520 -14.66 39.25 9.74
C VAL A 520 -13.33 38.92 10.38
N VAL A 521 -13.35 38.50 11.64
CA VAL A 521 -12.17 38.01 12.35
C VAL A 521 -12.34 36.51 12.59
N ALA A 522 -11.43 35.72 12.05
CA ALA A 522 -11.51 34.25 12.00
C ALA A 522 -10.23 33.55 12.48
N ASP A 523 -10.37 32.29 12.87
CA ASP A 523 -9.28 31.36 13.20
C ASP A 523 -9.62 29.93 12.78
N ALA A 524 -8.60 29.09 12.59
CA ALA A 524 -8.72 27.68 12.28
C ALA A 524 -7.99 26.81 13.33
N LEU A 525 -8.48 25.60 13.55
CA LEU A 525 -7.97 24.64 14.53
C LEU A 525 -8.15 23.21 14.02
N ASP A 526 -7.05 22.48 13.89
CA ASP A 526 -7.06 21.09 13.43
C ASP A 526 -7.17 20.13 14.62
N ILE A 527 -7.96 19.07 14.43
CA ILE A 527 -8.23 18.05 15.44
C ILE A 527 -8.05 16.66 14.83
N GLU A 528 -7.06 15.90 15.31
CA GLU A 528 -6.92 14.48 14.98
C GLU A 528 -7.86 13.62 15.82
N LEU A 529 -8.52 12.65 15.20
CA LEU A 529 -9.57 11.83 15.80
C LEU A 529 -9.22 10.33 15.80
N ASP A 530 -9.15 9.77 17.02
CA ASP A 530 -9.01 8.33 17.22
C ASP A 530 -10.37 7.61 16.98
N GLY A 531 -10.33 6.37 16.45
CA GLY A 531 -11.54 5.56 16.19
C GLY A 531 -11.98 5.46 14.73
N VAL A 532 -11.04 5.51 13.78
CA VAL A 532 -11.29 5.64 12.33
C VAL A 532 -12.01 4.43 11.67
N PHE A 533 -12.10 3.26 12.30
CA PHE A 533 -12.84 2.10 11.76
C PHE A 533 -14.06 1.79 12.64
N GLN A 534 -15.26 1.70 12.03
CA GLN A 534 -16.48 1.29 12.74
C GLN A 534 -16.67 -0.24 12.76
N ASN A 535 -16.11 -0.94 11.77
CA ASN A 535 -16.04 -2.40 11.72
C ASN A 535 -14.66 -2.89 12.21
N TYR A 536 -14.58 -4.16 12.58
CA TYR A 536 -13.35 -4.81 13.02
C TYR A 536 -13.32 -6.25 12.51
N VAL A 537 -12.14 -6.87 12.52
CA VAL A 537 -11.98 -8.31 12.31
C VAL A 537 -10.85 -8.84 13.20
N ASN A 538 -11.12 -9.94 13.89
CA ASN A 538 -10.15 -10.68 14.67
C ASN A 538 -10.02 -12.11 14.13
N VAL A 539 -8.81 -12.66 14.13
CA VAL A 539 -8.48 -13.98 13.58
C VAL A 539 -7.66 -14.77 14.58
N ALA A 540 -8.31 -15.64 15.35
CA ALA A 540 -7.64 -16.55 16.27
C ALA A 540 -7.52 -17.95 15.64
N ALA A 541 -6.31 -18.51 15.65
CA ALA A 541 -6.02 -19.84 15.16
C ALA A 541 -5.82 -20.82 16.33
N ASN A 542 -6.47 -21.98 16.27
CA ASN A 542 -6.38 -23.02 17.28
C ASN A 542 -6.11 -24.39 16.64
N PRO A 543 -4.97 -25.06 16.93
CA PRO A 543 -3.81 -24.56 17.69
C PRO A 543 -2.96 -23.55 16.89
N THR A 544 -2.11 -22.80 17.57
CA THR A 544 -1.12 -21.87 16.96
C THR A 544 0.14 -22.57 16.46
N GLU A 545 0.41 -23.79 16.92
CA GLU A 545 1.49 -24.65 16.44
C GLU A 545 0.94 -26.05 16.12
N THR A 546 1.39 -26.63 15.00
CA THR A 546 0.91 -27.95 14.56
C THR A 546 1.91 -28.66 13.63
N GLU A 547 1.65 -29.93 13.34
CA GLU A 547 2.40 -30.71 12.35
C GLU A 547 1.82 -30.58 10.92
N PRO A 548 2.65 -30.77 9.87
CA PRO A 548 2.26 -30.89 8.46
C PRO A 548 0.97 -31.70 8.20
N GLY A 549 -0.02 -31.05 7.60
CA GLY A 549 -1.27 -31.69 7.19
C GLY A 549 -2.28 -31.99 8.31
N ASN A 550 -2.05 -31.52 9.53
CA ASN A 550 -3.07 -31.49 10.58
C ASN A 550 -4.09 -30.37 10.32
N ASN A 551 -5.29 -30.52 10.87
CA ASN A 551 -6.34 -29.50 10.79
C ASN A 551 -6.16 -28.43 11.86
N VAL A 552 -6.21 -27.16 11.45
CA VAL A 552 -6.34 -26.00 12.34
C VAL A 552 -7.72 -25.39 12.16
N GLU A 553 -8.31 -24.94 13.26
CA GLU A 553 -9.55 -24.18 13.27
C GLU A 553 -9.22 -22.68 13.38
N LEU A 554 -9.73 -21.90 12.42
CA LEU A 554 -9.64 -20.45 12.40
C LEU A 554 -10.98 -19.88 12.84
N SER A 555 -11.02 -19.31 14.04
CA SER A 555 -12.16 -18.57 14.55
C SER A 555 -12.04 -17.09 14.18
N LEU A 556 -13.04 -16.59 13.48
CA LEU A 556 -13.15 -15.24 12.96
C LEU A 556 -14.27 -14.51 13.71
N GLU A 557 -14.00 -13.29 14.15
CA GLU A 557 -14.98 -12.43 14.85
C GLU A 557 -14.99 -11.04 14.21
N ALA A 558 -16.18 -10.57 13.84
CA ALA A 558 -16.43 -9.28 13.18
C ALA A 558 -17.83 -8.75 13.56
N LYS A 559 -18.27 -7.63 12.96
CA LYS A 559 -19.67 -7.20 13.10
C LYS A 559 -20.63 -8.19 12.40
N PRO A 560 -21.86 -8.39 12.93
CA PRO A 560 -22.85 -9.31 12.33
C PRO A 560 -23.03 -9.12 10.82
N ASN A 561 -23.16 -10.23 10.09
CA ASN A 561 -23.33 -10.26 8.63
C ASN A 561 -22.19 -9.64 7.78
N SER A 562 -21.05 -9.27 8.37
CA SER A 562 -19.88 -8.75 7.63
C SER A 562 -19.34 -9.75 6.62
N TYR A 563 -18.84 -9.25 5.48
CA TYR A 563 -18.13 -10.04 4.48
C TYR A 563 -16.63 -10.01 4.77
N ILE A 564 -16.03 -11.16 5.07
CA ILE A 564 -14.64 -11.30 5.52
C ILE A 564 -13.78 -11.85 4.38
N GLY A 565 -12.77 -11.10 3.97
CA GLY A 565 -11.71 -11.57 3.07
C GLY A 565 -10.53 -12.11 3.86
N LEU A 566 -10.24 -13.41 3.72
CA LEU A 566 -9.13 -14.10 4.38
C LEU A 566 -7.97 -14.29 3.41
N LEU A 567 -6.74 -14.03 3.90
CA LEU A 567 -5.47 -14.22 3.22
C LEU A 567 -4.52 -15.00 4.15
N GLY A 568 -3.81 -16.00 3.63
CA GLY A 568 -2.83 -16.79 4.38
C GLY A 568 -1.67 -17.20 3.50
N VAL A 569 -0.47 -16.71 3.80
CA VAL A 569 0.74 -16.81 2.96
C VAL A 569 1.92 -17.36 3.78
N ASP A 570 2.83 -18.08 3.11
CA ASP A 570 4.08 -18.53 3.71
C ASP A 570 4.96 -17.31 4.04
N GLN A 571 5.50 -17.25 5.26
CA GLN A 571 6.48 -16.22 5.67
C GLN A 571 7.66 -16.10 4.69
N SER A 572 8.05 -17.20 4.03
CA SER A 572 9.08 -17.24 2.99
C SER A 572 8.79 -16.32 1.79
N VAL A 573 7.50 -16.09 1.46
CA VAL A 573 7.09 -15.19 0.37
C VAL A 573 7.17 -13.73 0.82
N LEU A 574 6.74 -13.44 2.05
CA LEU A 574 6.82 -12.09 2.64
C LEU A 574 8.27 -11.61 2.80
N LEU A 575 9.21 -12.53 2.98
CA LEU A 575 10.66 -12.25 2.98
C LEU A 575 11.23 -11.90 1.61
N LEU A 576 10.56 -12.27 0.51
CA LEU A 576 10.98 -11.90 -0.86
C LEU A 576 10.46 -10.53 -1.26
N LYS A 577 9.14 -10.30 -1.11
CA LYS A 577 8.48 -9.01 -1.39
C LYS A 577 7.17 -8.94 -0.60
N GLY A 578 6.97 -7.83 0.12
CA GLY A 578 5.72 -7.50 0.82
C GLY A 578 4.85 -6.52 0.04
N GLY A 579 3.85 -5.93 0.71
CA GLY A 579 2.98 -4.89 0.14
C GLY A 579 1.81 -5.39 -0.71
N ASN A 580 1.49 -6.68 -0.67
CA ASN A 580 0.33 -7.27 -1.36
C ASN A 580 -1.01 -7.11 -0.62
N ASP A 581 -0.96 -6.86 0.69
CA ASP A 581 -2.14 -6.69 1.53
C ASP A 581 -2.64 -5.23 1.53
N ILE A 582 -3.71 -4.97 2.29
CA ILE A 582 -4.25 -3.64 2.60
C ILE A 582 -3.80 -3.27 4.02
N GLU A 583 -2.92 -2.30 4.16
CA GLU A 583 -2.42 -1.87 5.47
C GLU A 583 -3.28 -0.74 6.06
N ARG A 584 -3.19 -0.55 7.39
CA ARG A 584 -3.97 0.49 8.08
C ARG A 584 -3.65 1.89 7.54
N ASP A 585 -2.38 2.12 7.23
CA ASP A 585 -1.90 3.44 6.80
C ASP A 585 -2.32 3.76 5.36
N ASP A 586 -2.42 2.75 4.49
CA ASP A 586 -3.01 2.89 3.14
C ASP A 586 -4.41 3.51 3.25
N VAL A 587 -5.24 2.99 4.18
CA VAL A 587 -6.61 3.49 4.39
C VAL A 587 -6.61 4.90 4.99
N LEU A 588 -5.76 5.19 5.99
CA LEU A 588 -5.70 6.52 6.60
C LEU A 588 -5.26 7.60 5.60
N ASN A 589 -4.28 7.29 4.76
CA ASN A 589 -3.79 8.22 3.74
C ASN A 589 -4.79 8.41 2.60
N GLU A 590 -5.48 7.34 2.19
CA GLU A 590 -6.59 7.42 1.24
C GLU A 590 -7.74 8.27 1.79
N MET A 591 -8.09 8.15 3.08
CA MET A 591 -9.10 9.01 3.72
C MET A 591 -8.69 10.48 3.78
N ARG A 592 -7.42 10.77 4.12
CA ARG A 592 -6.86 12.13 4.12
C ARG A 592 -6.89 12.77 2.73
N SER A 593 -6.81 11.98 1.65
CA SER A 593 -6.85 12.52 0.28
C SER A 593 -8.23 13.07 -0.15
N TYR A 594 -9.29 12.81 0.62
CA TYR A 594 -10.56 13.54 0.48
C TYR A 594 -10.52 14.93 1.12
N ASP A 595 -9.62 15.15 2.08
CA ASP A 595 -9.36 16.51 2.52
C ASP A 595 -8.59 17.30 1.46
N GLN A 596 -8.76 18.62 1.50
CA GLN A 596 -8.13 19.56 0.56
C GLN A 596 -7.46 20.73 1.29
N SER A 597 -7.38 20.65 2.62
CA SER A 597 -6.53 21.50 3.45
C SER A 597 -5.06 21.38 3.05
N GLU A 598 -4.29 22.48 3.16
CA GLU A 598 -2.83 22.41 2.99
C GLU A 598 -2.19 21.57 4.10
N SER A 599 -1.73 20.36 3.77
CA SER A 599 -1.08 19.48 4.74
C SER A 599 0.29 20.03 5.15
N SER A 600 0.45 20.33 6.44
CA SER A 600 1.71 20.80 7.00
C SER A 600 2.81 19.75 6.89
N GLN A 601 4.00 20.17 6.45
CA GLN A 601 5.20 19.33 6.32
C GLN A 601 5.62 18.69 7.67
N PHE A 602 5.19 19.24 8.81
CA PHE A 602 5.56 18.79 10.15
C PHE A 602 4.62 17.73 10.74
N LEU A 603 3.43 17.53 10.16
CA LEU A 603 2.42 16.57 10.66
C LEU A 603 2.97 15.12 10.65
N HIS A 604 3.87 14.82 9.72
CA HIS A 604 4.58 13.55 9.64
C HIS A 604 5.59 13.31 10.78
N LEU A 605 6.19 14.35 11.38
CA LEU A 605 7.16 14.20 12.48
C LEU A 605 6.49 13.91 13.84
N LEU A 606 5.25 14.36 14.03
CA LEU A 606 4.49 14.10 15.26
C LEU A 606 3.95 12.65 15.32
N ARG A 607 3.88 11.95 14.18
CA ARG A 607 3.38 10.57 14.05
C ARG A 607 4.28 9.49 14.67
N ASP A 608 5.51 9.82 15.07
CA ASP A 608 6.55 8.84 15.46
C ASP A 608 6.77 8.66 16.98
N THR A 609 6.04 9.38 17.85
CA THR A 609 6.10 9.13 19.30
C THR A 609 5.12 8.02 19.70
N ARG A 610 5.60 6.91 20.32
CA ARG A 610 4.73 5.78 20.74
C ARG A 610 3.80 6.11 21.92
N GLU A 611 3.87 7.34 22.44
CA GLU A 611 2.89 7.90 23.36
C GLU A 611 1.95 8.83 22.59
N ARG A 612 0.66 8.47 22.52
CA ARG A 612 -0.38 9.28 21.87
C ARG A 612 -0.63 10.57 22.66
N ARG A 613 0.10 11.64 22.29
CA ARG A 613 -0.19 13.05 22.63
C ARG A 613 -0.17 13.90 21.34
N SER A 614 -1.18 13.70 20.49
CA SER A 614 -1.47 14.63 19.39
C SER A 614 -2.25 15.81 19.96
N THR A 615 -1.54 16.88 20.36
CA THR A 615 -2.14 17.99 21.14
C THR A 615 -1.52 19.38 20.89
N TYR A 616 -0.50 19.54 20.02
CA TYR A 616 0.40 20.70 20.10
C TYR A 616 0.68 21.49 18.81
N TRP A 617 0.00 21.25 17.69
CA TRP A 617 0.16 22.05 16.45
C TRP A 617 -1.22 22.34 15.83
N TRP A 618 -1.49 23.61 15.54
CA TRP A 618 -2.69 24.09 14.86
C TRP A 618 -2.29 24.99 13.68
N PRO A 619 -3.01 25.00 12.55
CA PRO A 619 -2.72 25.92 11.45
C PRO A 619 -3.00 27.35 11.89
N GLY A 620 -1.93 28.14 12.00
CA GLY A 620 -2.07 29.59 12.14
C GLY A 620 -2.50 30.19 10.83
N SER A 621 -3.52 31.06 10.89
CA SER A 621 -3.84 31.94 9.78
C SER A 621 -3.08 33.26 9.88
N PHE A 622 -2.47 33.65 8.78
CA PHE A 622 -1.90 34.97 8.54
C PHE A 622 -3.00 36.00 8.34
N THR A 623 -4.10 35.64 7.68
CA THR A 623 -5.28 36.49 7.43
C THR A 623 -6.60 35.77 7.72
N ALA A 624 -7.70 36.51 7.79
CA ALA A 624 -9.03 35.91 7.96
C ALA A 624 -9.41 35.01 6.77
N ASN A 625 -9.09 35.39 5.53
CA ASN A 625 -9.37 34.58 4.33
C ASN A 625 -8.62 33.24 4.36
N GLU A 626 -7.33 33.27 4.72
CA GLU A 626 -6.49 32.08 4.75
C GLU A 626 -6.97 31.03 5.76
N ALA A 627 -7.64 31.44 6.86
CA ALA A 627 -8.27 30.51 7.81
C ALA A 627 -9.35 29.63 7.14
N PHE A 628 -10.11 30.18 6.19
CA PHE A 628 -11.08 29.42 5.40
C PHE A 628 -10.36 28.62 4.31
N GLU A 629 -9.47 29.24 3.54
CA GLU A 629 -8.80 28.58 2.40
C GLU A 629 -7.95 27.38 2.83
N LYS A 630 -7.10 27.51 3.85
CA LYS A 630 -6.30 26.39 4.39
C LYS A 630 -7.13 25.28 5.02
N SER A 631 -8.36 25.57 5.44
CA SER A 631 -9.33 24.60 5.94
C SER A 631 -10.19 23.96 4.83
N GLY A 632 -9.91 24.26 3.56
CA GLY A 632 -10.68 23.77 2.41
C GLY A 632 -12.08 24.39 2.26
N ALA A 633 -12.34 25.53 2.92
CA ALA A 633 -13.63 26.22 2.95
C ALA A 633 -13.65 27.51 2.13
N LEU A 634 -14.82 27.85 1.61
CA LEU A 634 -15.14 29.15 1.01
C LEU A 634 -16.07 29.93 1.94
N ILE A 635 -15.90 31.26 2.00
CA ILE A 635 -16.81 32.17 2.70
C ILE A 635 -17.47 33.15 1.71
N MET A 636 -18.81 33.21 1.74
CA MET A 636 -19.60 34.27 1.12
C MET A 636 -20.22 35.15 2.21
N THR A 637 -19.95 36.45 2.15
CA THR A 637 -20.45 37.44 3.12
C THR A 637 -20.53 38.83 2.50
N ASN A 638 -21.30 39.72 3.12
CA ASN A 638 -21.24 41.18 2.89
C ASN A 638 -20.29 41.92 3.86
N ALA A 639 -19.68 41.20 4.80
CA ALA A 639 -18.63 41.70 5.67
C ALA A 639 -17.26 41.73 4.95
N TYR A 640 -16.32 42.52 5.44
CA TYR A 640 -14.96 42.60 4.92
C TYR A 640 -14.11 41.44 5.46
N VAL A 641 -13.63 40.58 4.57
CA VAL A 641 -12.66 39.52 4.87
C VAL A 641 -11.28 40.01 4.42
N ASN A 642 -10.30 40.04 5.33
CA ASN A 642 -8.93 40.43 4.97
C ASN A 642 -8.26 39.34 4.11
N ASP A 643 -7.80 39.72 2.93
CA ASP A 643 -7.08 38.88 1.98
C ASP A 643 -5.79 39.59 1.53
N HIS A 644 -4.64 39.07 1.99
CA HIS A 644 -3.33 39.62 1.67
C HIS A 644 -2.35 38.49 1.37
N ASN A 645 -1.91 38.43 0.10
CA ASN A 645 -1.18 37.29 -0.44
C ASN A 645 0.25 37.69 -0.86
N PRO A 646 1.29 37.38 -0.07
CA PRO A 646 2.69 37.63 -0.42
C PRO A 646 3.26 36.51 -1.32
N MET A 647 3.66 36.85 -2.55
CA MET A 647 4.32 35.90 -3.47
C MET A 647 5.62 35.32 -2.89
N MET A 648 5.74 33.99 -2.87
CA MET A 648 7.00 33.26 -2.69
C MET A 648 7.19 32.18 -3.76
N PHE A 649 8.44 31.90 -4.13
CA PHE A 649 8.82 30.89 -5.13
C PHE A 649 9.13 29.54 -4.45
N PHE A 650 8.56 28.45 -4.96
CA PHE A 650 8.81 27.09 -4.46
C PHE A 650 10.07 26.44 -5.05
N ARG A 651 10.71 25.55 -4.26
CA ARG A 651 11.45 24.37 -4.73
C ARG A 651 11.02 23.14 -3.92
N SER A 652 10.98 21.99 -4.59
CA SER A 652 10.34 20.75 -4.11
C SER A 652 11.32 19.80 -3.40
N ASN A 653 10.81 18.96 -2.48
CA ASN A 653 10.66 17.51 -2.75
C ASN A 653 9.99 16.70 -1.61
N TRP A 654 9.13 15.80 -2.07
CA TRP A 654 8.41 14.64 -1.52
C TRP A 654 8.89 13.88 -0.26
N ASN A 655 7.89 13.45 0.53
CA ASN A 655 7.70 12.15 1.25
C ASN A 655 8.64 11.74 2.41
N ALA A 656 8.22 10.93 3.40
CA ALA A 656 6.90 10.62 3.97
C ALA A 656 7.08 9.86 5.31
N GLU A 657 6.18 10.08 6.27
CA GLU A 657 5.74 9.19 7.37
C GLU A 657 6.65 8.05 7.95
N SER A 658 7.18 8.28 9.18
CA SER A 658 6.64 7.70 10.46
C SER A 658 7.05 6.35 11.11
N LEU A 659 6.51 6.23 12.35
CA LEU A 659 6.01 5.07 13.13
C LEU A 659 6.92 4.40 14.20
N PRO A 660 6.34 4.06 15.37
CA PRO A 660 6.88 4.48 16.65
C PRO A 660 7.32 3.28 17.51
N GLN A 661 8.12 3.49 18.58
CA GLN A 661 8.72 2.43 19.42
C GLN A 661 8.73 2.80 20.94
N PHE A 662 8.65 1.92 21.97
CA PHE A 662 8.92 0.47 22.15
C PHE A 662 8.13 -0.17 23.37
N SER A 663 7.91 -1.51 23.48
CA SER A 663 8.57 -2.59 24.32
C SER A 663 8.25 -2.59 25.85
N VAL A 664 8.36 -3.64 26.71
CA VAL A 664 8.77 -5.09 26.67
C VAL A 664 7.83 -5.90 27.65
N ALA A 665 7.80 -7.26 27.75
CA ALA A 665 8.49 -8.17 28.71
C ALA A 665 7.47 -9.04 29.52
N ASP A 666 7.72 -10.26 30.05
CA ASP A 666 8.74 -11.31 29.83
C ASP A 666 8.34 -12.68 30.49
N SER A 667 9.04 -13.77 30.13
CA SER A 667 9.41 -14.97 30.94
C SER A 667 8.51 -16.24 31.11
N THR A 668 9.02 -17.37 30.57
CA THR A 668 9.13 -18.77 31.13
C THR A 668 7.88 -19.64 31.45
N ALA A 669 7.89 -21.00 31.44
CA ALA A 669 8.68 -22.08 30.77
C ALA A 669 8.07 -23.50 31.12
N ALA A 670 8.48 -24.59 30.43
CA ALA A 670 8.29 -26.04 30.74
C ALA A 670 6.87 -26.67 30.56
N ASP A 671 6.65 -27.97 30.23
CA ASP A 671 7.49 -29.07 29.66
C ASP A 671 6.64 -30.16 28.91
N SER A 672 7.33 -30.94 28.06
CA SER A 672 7.10 -32.22 27.32
C SER A 672 5.76 -33.01 27.26
N GLY A 673 5.57 -33.72 26.13
CA GLY A 673 4.59 -34.81 25.97
C GLY A 673 4.38 -35.34 24.53
N ASN A 674 5.30 -36.15 23.99
CA ASN A 674 5.19 -36.75 22.64
C ASN A 674 4.40 -38.07 22.62
N SER A 675 3.64 -38.30 21.53
CA SER A 675 3.24 -39.64 21.05
C SER A 675 3.51 -39.74 19.54
N ILE A 676 4.27 -40.76 19.11
CA ILE A 676 4.67 -40.95 17.72
C ILE A 676 3.60 -41.76 16.97
N THR A 677 3.12 -41.22 15.84
CA THR A 677 2.32 -41.95 14.84
C THR A 677 3.05 -41.99 13.49
N GLU A 678 2.56 -42.85 12.59
CA GLU A 678 3.24 -43.32 11.37
C GLU A 678 3.76 -42.23 10.41
N THR A 679 4.82 -42.57 9.66
CA THR A 679 5.56 -41.66 8.78
C THR A 679 4.80 -41.33 7.49
N LYS A 680 3.95 -40.30 7.55
CA LYS A 680 3.25 -39.71 6.40
C LYS A 680 4.22 -39.02 5.42
N VAL A 681 4.06 -39.25 4.12
CA VAL A 681 4.83 -38.58 3.06
C VAL A 681 4.26 -37.18 2.80
N ARG A 682 5.15 -36.17 2.74
CA ARG A 682 4.83 -34.77 2.49
C ARG A 682 4.94 -34.41 1.01
N THR A 683 3.88 -33.84 0.44
CA THR A 683 3.76 -33.57 -1.00
C THR A 683 3.19 -32.18 -1.33
N ASN A 684 2.42 -31.58 -0.42
CA ASN A 684 1.68 -30.35 -0.66
C ASN A 684 2.45 -29.10 -0.19
N PHE A 685 3.16 -28.45 -1.12
CA PHE A 685 4.00 -27.26 -0.86
C PHE A 685 3.53 -26.01 -1.64
N PRO A 686 2.36 -25.44 -1.34
CA PRO A 686 1.90 -24.19 -1.93
C PRO A 686 2.64 -22.98 -1.33
N GLU A 687 2.56 -21.83 -2.00
CA GLU A 687 3.02 -20.53 -1.47
C GLU A 687 1.89 -19.74 -0.78
N THR A 688 0.66 -19.95 -1.25
CA THR A 688 -0.58 -19.34 -0.76
C THR A 688 -1.45 -20.47 -0.19
N TRP A 689 -1.83 -20.40 1.09
CA TRP A 689 -2.67 -21.41 1.75
C TRP A 689 -4.14 -21.01 1.79
N LEU A 690 -4.43 -19.74 2.10
CA LEU A 690 -5.80 -19.25 2.27
C LEU A 690 -6.06 -18.06 1.35
N TRP A 691 -7.08 -18.21 0.50
CA TRP A 691 -7.64 -17.14 -0.32
C TRP A 691 -9.15 -17.36 -0.44
N GLN A 692 -9.88 -17.09 0.65
CA GLN A 692 -11.32 -17.36 0.77
C GLN A 692 -12.08 -16.10 1.20
N MET A 693 -13.31 -15.95 0.69
CA MET A 693 -14.29 -14.98 1.20
C MET A 693 -15.31 -15.73 2.04
N LEU A 694 -15.70 -15.17 3.19
CA LEU A 694 -16.63 -15.77 4.14
C LEU A 694 -17.66 -14.73 4.58
N GLU A 695 -18.85 -15.18 4.99
CA GLU A 695 -19.84 -14.31 5.63
C GLU A 695 -19.88 -14.62 7.13
N ALA A 696 -19.80 -13.58 7.96
CA ALA A 696 -20.02 -13.70 9.40
C ALA A 696 -21.50 -13.97 9.69
N GLY A 697 -21.77 -14.80 10.70
CA GLY A 697 -23.14 -15.07 11.17
C GLY A 697 -23.84 -13.82 11.73
N SER A 698 -25.11 -14.01 12.12
CA SER A 698 -25.88 -13.00 12.85
C SER A 698 -25.32 -12.72 14.25
N ASP A 699 -24.48 -13.61 14.79
CA ASP A 699 -23.67 -13.47 16.00
C ASP A 699 -22.31 -12.80 15.75
N GLY A 700 -21.97 -12.46 14.50
CA GLY A 700 -20.69 -11.87 14.12
C GLY A 700 -19.53 -12.87 14.00
N ARG A 701 -19.78 -14.18 14.08
CA ARG A 701 -18.74 -15.21 14.08
C ARG A 701 -18.72 -16.02 12.79
N ALA A 702 -17.54 -16.50 12.43
CA ALA A 702 -17.36 -17.53 11.41
C ALA A 702 -16.22 -18.47 11.82
N SER A 703 -16.32 -19.75 11.49
CA SER A 703 -15.27 -20.73 11.73
C SER A 703 -14.85 -21.39 10.42
N LEU A 704 -13.54 -21.49 10.20
CA LEU A 704 -12.96 -22.16 9.04
C LEU A 704 -11.97 -23.23 9.51
N ARG A 705 -12.32 -24.50 9.32
CA ARG A 705 -11.42 -25.64 9.57
C ARG A 705 -10.72 -26.03 8.27
N ARG A 706 -9.38 -25.99 8.26
CA ARG A 706 -8.56 -26.39 7.10
C ARG A 706 -7.33 -27.18 7.55
N ALA A 707 -6.91 -28.13 6.72
CA ALA A 707 -5.60 -28.75 6.84
C ALA A 707 -4.52 -27.73 6.48
N VAL A 708 -3.47 -27.64 7.31
CA VAL A 708 -2.30 -26.80 7.03
C VAL A 708 -1.40 -27.53 6.02
N PRO A 709 -0.75 -26.85 5.05
CA PRO A 709 0.07 -27.53 4.05
C PRO A 709 1.31 -28.20 4.64
N ASP A 710 2.01 -29.01 3.84
CA ASP A 710 3.12 -29.83 4.34
C ASP A 710 4.45 -29.05 4.50
N THR A 711 4.45 -27.75 4.17
CA THR A 711 5.58 -26.83 4.32
C THR A 711 5.87 -26.56 5.80
N ILE A 712 7.09 -26.86 6.23
CA ILE A 712 7.60 -26.53 7.58
C ILE A 712 8.03 -25.07 7.56
N THR A 713 7.10 -24.19 7.92
CA THR A 713 7.21 -22.73 7.90
C THR A 713 6.21 -22.12 8.90
N SER A 714 6.24 -20.80 9.08
CA SER A 714 5.15 -20.07 9.71
C SER A 714 4.23 -19.48 8.64
N TRP A 715 2.94 -19.78 8.74
CA TRP A 715 1.90 -19.18 7.91
C TRP A 715 1.42 -17.89 8.58
N VAL A 716 1.48 -16.79 7.84
CA VAL A 716 0.97 -15.49 8.29
C VAL A 716 -0.43 -15.30 7.70
N ILE A 717 -1.41 -15.06 8.58
CA ILE A 717 -2.83 -14.95 8.25
C ILE A 717 -3.30 -13.52 8.54
N THR A 718 -3.91 -12.90 7.54
CA THR A 718 -4.52 -11.57 7.63
C THR A 718 -5.96 -11.61 7.14
N ALA A 719 -6.75 -10.63 7.55
CA ALA A 719 -8.13 -10.50 7.13
C ALA A 719 -8.58 -9.04 7.11
N PHE A 720 -9.57 -8.77 6.26
CA PHE A 720 -10.38 -7.56 6.28
C PHE A 720 -11.87 -7.95 6.35
N SER A 721 -12.71 -7.07 6.91
CA SER A 721 -14.17 -7.20 6.94
C SER A 721 -14.83 -6.01 6.25
N VAL A 722 -15.92 -6.23 5.52
CA VAL A 722 -16.70 -5.17 4.87
C VAL A 722 -18.19 -5.37 5.16
N ASP A 723 -18.85 -4.31 5.60
CA ASP A 723 -20.29 -4.31 5.87
C ASP A 723 -20.97 -3.01 5.38
N PRO A 724 -22.20 -3.04 4.83
CA PRO A 724 -22.89 -1.82 4.38
C PRO A 724 -23.18 -0.78 5.48
N LEU A 725 -23.36 -1.22 6.74
CA LEU A 725 -23.66 -0.33 7.87
C LEU A 725 -22.37 0.15 8.54
N TYR A 726 -21.45 -0.77 8.86
CA TYR A 726 -20.22 -0.50 9.62
C TYR A 726 -18.96 -0.26 8.74
N GLY A 727 -19.04 -0.44 7.43
CA GLY A 727 -17.93 -0.22 6.52
C GLY A 727 -16.80 -1.25 6.62
N LEU A 728 -15.61 -0.82 6.19
CA LEU A 728 -14.35 -1.58 6.26
C LEU A 728 -13.87 -1.73 7.71
N GLY A 729 -13.31 -2.90 8.01
CA GLY A 729 -12.51 -3.19 9.19
C GLY A 729 -11.26 -3.98 8.79
N LEU A 730 -10.14 -3.72 9.46
CA LEU A 730 -8.87 -4.42 9.25
C LEU A 730 -8.43 -5.13 10.54
N ILE A 731 -7.65 -6.20 10.39
CA ILE A 731 -7.01 -6.88 11.52
C ILE A 731 -5.91 -6.00 12.13
N GLU A 732 -5.86 -5.86 13.45
CA GLU A 732 -4.82 -5.04 14.11
C GLU A 732 -3.43 -5.68 14.06
N ARG A 733 -3.36 -7.02 14.10
CA ARG A 733 -2.12 -7.80 14.10
C ARG A 733 -2.31 -9.11 13.33
N PRO A 734 -1.46 -9.43 12.34
CA PRO A 734 -1.51 -10.71 11.64
C PRO A 734 -1.41 -11.90 12.59
N SER A 735 -2.29 -12.88 12.40
CA SER A 735 -2.27 -14.15 13.14
C SER A 735 -1.19 -15.06 12.55
N LYS A 736 -0.55 -15.91 13.36
CA LYS A 736 0.55 -16.77 12.92
C LYS A 736 0.34 -18.22 13.35
N VAL A 737 0.45 -19.14 12.40
CA VAL A 737 0.41 -20.59 12.62
C VAL A 737 1.76 -21.18 12.28
N ARG A 738 2.45 -21.75 13.28
CA ARG A 738 3.76 -22.40 13.09
C ARG A 738 3.58 -23.87 12.73
N VAL A 739 4.10 -24.27 11.57
CA VAL A 739 4.21 -25.69 11.19
C VAL A 739 5.62 -26.17 11.50
N PHE A 740 5.74 -27.13 12.40
CA PHE A 740 7.03 -27.66 12.84
C PHE A 740 6.98 -29.16 13.07
N ARG A 741 8.10 -29.84 12.82
CA ARG A 741 8.36 -31.22 13.26
C ARG A 741 9.78 -31.27 13.85
N PRO A 742 10.05 -32.01 14.93
CA PRO A 742 11.40 -32.10 15.49
C PRO A 742 12.42 -32.79 14.56
N PHE A 743 12.00 -33.76 13.77
CA PHE A 743 12.83 -34.49 12.82
C PHE A 743 12.19 -34.42 11.43
N PHE A 744 12.93 -33.91 10.44
CA PHE A 744 12.42 -33.77 9.07
C PHE A 744 13.52 -33.68 8.00
N VAL A 745 13.12 -33.98 6.77
CA VAL A 745 13.95 -33.81 5.57
C VAL A 745 13.63 -32.48 4.88
N SER A 746 14.66 -31.81 4.39
CA SER A 746 14.56 -30.68 3.47
C SER A 746 15.30 -30.98 2.18
N LEU A 747 14.59 -30.93 1.07
CA LEU A 747 15.20 -30.95 -0.27
C LEU A 747 15.58 -29.54 -0.67
N ASP A 748 16.77 -29.39 -1.25
CA ASP A 748 17.15 -28.19 -1.97
C ASP A 748 17.30 -28.55 -3.46
N LEU A 749 16.47 -27.91 -4.29
CA LEU A 749 16.28 -28.24 -5.69
C LEU A 749 16.38 -26.95 -6.52
N PRO A 750 17.06 -26.97 -7.68
CA PRO A 750 17.03 -25.88 -8.63
C PRO A 750 15.63 -25.76 -9.28
N TYR A 751 15.39 -24.65 -9.99
CA TYR A 751 14.12 -24.42 -10.68
C TYR A 751 13.90 -25.41 -11.85
N SER A 752 14.95 -25.66 -12.65
CA SER A 752 14.94 -26.68 -13.71
C SER A 752 16.34 -27.27 -13.93
N VAL A 753 16.41 -28.46 -14.53
CA VAL A 753 17.64 -29.15 -14.97
C VAL A 753 17.51 -29.55 -16.44
N ILE A 754 18.63 -29.78 -17.14
CA ILE A 754 18.63 -30.35 -18.49
C ILE A 754 18.78 -31.87 -18.38
N ARG A 755 18.12 -32.62 -19.26
CA ARG A 755 18.25 -34.08 -19.30
C ARG A 755 19.67 -34.51 -19.67
N GLY A 756 20.15 -35.61 -19.07
CA GLY A 756 21.50 -36.14 -19.28
C GLY A 756 22.59 -35.42 -18.49
N GLU A 757 22.36 -34.20 -17.99
CA GLU A 757 23.29 -33.54 -17.07
C GLU A 757 23.31 -34.23 -15.70
N ILE A 758 24.50 -34.42 -15.14
CA ILE A 758 24.68 -34.96 -13.80
C ILE A 758 24.50 -33.83 -12.79
N VAL A 759 23.43 -33.89 -12.00
CA VAL A 759 23.07 -32.88 -11.01
C VAL A 759 23.13 -33.47 -9.60
N ALA A 760 23.83 -32.81 -8.70
CA ALA A 760 23.79 -33.14 -7.29
C ALA A 760 22.50 -32.61 -6.65
N ILE A 761 21.71 -33.52 -6.06
CA ILE A 761 20.53 -33.22 -5.25
C ILE A 761 20.94 -33.18 -3.77
N PRO A 762 21.15 -32.00 -3.17
CA PRO A 762 21.39 -31.86 -1.73
C PRO A 762 20.13 -32.16 -0.92
N VAL A 763 20.27 -33.09 0.01
CA VAL A 763 19.29 -33.48 1.02
C VAL A 763 19.83 -33.07 2.39
N VAL A 764 19.07 -32.29 3.14
CA VAL A 764 19.40 -31.94 4.53
C VAL A 764 18.42 -32.63 5.47
N VAL A 765 18.93 -33.37 6.45
CA VAL A 765 18.13 -33.98 7.52
C VAL A 765 18.34 -33.15 8.78
N PHE A 766 17.27 -32.60 9.34
CA PHE A 766 17.30 -31.83 10.57
C PHE A 766 16.89 -32.70 11.75
N ASN A 767 17.67 -32.64 12.84
CA ASN A 767 17.37 -33.30 14.10
C ASN A 767 17.32 -32.27 15.24
N TYR A 768 16.12 -31.80 15.59
CA TYR A 768 15.87 -30.92 16.73
C TYR A 768 15.42 -31.68 18.00
N MET A 769 15.79 -32.96 18.11
CA MET A 769 15.65 -33.75 19.35
C MET A 769 16.94 -33.67 20.19
N ASP A 770 16.85 -33.99 21.48
CA ASP A 770 17.97 -33.94 22.44
C ASP A 770 19.02 -35.04 22.27
N LYS A 771 18.85 -35.96 21.31
CA LYS A 771 19.71 -37.13 21.11
C LYS A 771 20.26 -37.16 19.69
N ASP A 772 21.54 -37.48 19.56
CA ASP A 772 22.17 -37.80 18.29
C ASP A 772 21.48 -39.00 17.65
N VAL A 773 21.29 -38.94 16.33
CA VAL A 773 20.54 -39.92 15.56
C VAL A 773 21.32 -40.35 14.34
N VAL A 774 21.39 -41.65 14.08
CA VAL A 774 21.81 -42.17 12.77
C VAL A 774 20.55 -42.38 11.92
N ALA A 775 20.43 -41.60 10.85
CA ALA A 775 19.35 -41.68 9.88
C ALA A 775 19.77 -42.48 8.64
N ASP A 776 18.95 -43.44 8.23
CA ASP A 776 19.01 -44.07 6.92
C ASP A 776 18.27 -43.16 5.93
N VAL A 777 19.02 -42.46 5.07
CA VAL A 777 18.46 -41.58 4.02
C VAL A 777 18.39 -42.35 2.71
N THR A 778 17.18 -42.58 2.20
CA THR A 778 16.92 -43.23 0.91
C THR A 778 16.30 -42.25 -0.08
N LEU A 779 16.99 -41.99 -1.19
CA LEU A 779 16.35 -41.44 -2.40
C LEU A 779 15.77 -42.63 -3.19
N GLU A 780 14.45 -42.64 -3.35
CA GLU A 780 13.72 -43.62 -4.15
C GLU A 780 13.66 -43.17 -5.61
N ASN A 781 13.83 -44.11 -6.52
CA ASN A 781 13.85 -43.89 -7.96
C ASN A 781 12.77 -44.74 -8.64
N SER A 782 11.75 -44.07 -9.18
CA SER A 782 10.65 -44.72 -9.93
C SER A 782 11.04 -45.15 -11.35
N GLY A 783 12.33 -45.01 -11.73
CA GLY A 783 12.86 -45.27 -13.08
C GLY A 783 13.16 -44.00 -13.89
N GLN A 784 12.82 -42.82 -13.38
CA GLN A 784 12.84 -41.54 -14.11
C GLN A 784 14.24 -40.92 -14.24
N PHE A 785 15.21 -41.40 -13.47
CA PHE A 785 16.61 -40.95 -13.46
C PHE A 785 17.56 -42.11 -13.17
N GLU A 786 18.86 -41.91 -13.37
CA GLU A 786 19.93 -42.80 -12.90
C GLU A 786 20.75 -42.11 -11.82
N PHE A 787 21.38 -42.89 -10.94
CA PHE A 787 22.38 -42.38 -10.01
C PHE A 787 23.76 -42.37 -10.69
N ALA A 788 24.55 -41.34 -10.43
CA ALA A 788 25.91 -41.20 -10.93
C ALA A 788 26.94 -41.21 -9.79
N ASP A 789 28.17 -41.63 -10.08
CA ASP A 789 29.30 -41.68 -9.14
C ASP A 789 30.60 -41.13 -9.76
N TYR A 790 31.56 -40.76 -8.92
CA TYR A 790 32.87 -40.23 -9.31
C TYR A 790 33.93 -41.30 -9.67
N SER A 791 33.58 -42.59 -9.62
CA SER A 791 34.52 -43.67 -9.91
C SER A 791 34.79 -43.81 -11.40
N ASN A 792 36.06 -43.65 -11.81
CA ASN A 792 36.55 -43.91 -13.17
C ASN A 792 36.56 -45.41 -13.56
N ASP A 793 35.69 -46.23 -12.97
CA ASP A 793 35.59 -47.66 -13.29
C ASP A 793 34.72 -47.85 -14.54
N VAL A 794 35.39 -48.05 -15.67
CA VAL A 794 34.83 -48.10 -17.05
C VAL A 794 33.98 -49.37 -17.32
N ASN A 795 33.53 -50.09 -16.28
CA ASN A 795 33.04 -51.48 -16.41
C ASN A 795 31.78 -51.83 -15.60
N ASP A 796 31.09 -50.88 -14.95
CA ASP A 796 29.78 -51.19 -14.37
C ASP A 796 28.68 -51.14 -15.45
N ALA A 797 28.03 -52.29 -15.66
CA ALA A 797 26.85 -52.38 -16.53
C ALA A 797 25.69 -51.57 -15.94
N PRO A 798 24.80 -50.97 -16.76
CA PRO A 798 23.71 -50.13 -16.29
C PRO A 798 22.74 -50.93 -15.41
N ARG A 799 22.91 -50.81 -14.08
CA ARG A 799 22.02 -51.37 -13.07
C ARG A 799 20.93 -50.35 -12.76
N LEU A 800 19.67 -50.77 -12.91
CA LEU A 800 18.53 -49.93 -12.57
C LEU A 800 18.37 -49.86 -11.04
N GLU A 801 19.12 -48.96 -10.41
CA GLU A 801 19.04 -48.69 -8.98
C GLU A 801 17.70 -48.02 -8.63
N LEU A 802 16.78 -48.82 -8.08
CA LEU A 802 15.45 -48.39 -7.63
C LEU A 802 15.48 -47.52 -6.36
N TYR A 803 16.55 -47.58 -5.58
CA TYR A 803 16.79 -46.69 -4.45
C TYR A 803 18.28 -46.67 -4.11
N ARG A 804 18.76 -45.53 -3.60
CA ARG A 804 20.11 -45.40 -3.06
C ARG A 804 20.04 -44.95 -1.61
N ARG A 805 20.66 -45.73 -0.71
CA ARG A 805 20.67 -45.47 0.74
C ARG A 805 22.02 -44.94 1.19
N LYS A 806 22.03 -43.85 1.96
CA LYS A 806 23.19 -43.33 2.67
C LYS A 806 22.90 -43.25 4.16
N LYS A 807 23.84 -43.72 4.99
CA LYS A 807 23.78 -43.54 6.45
C LYS A 807 24.34 -42.18 6.81
N LEU A 808 23.57 -41.40 7.57
CA LEU A 808 23.93 -40.05 7.98
C LEU A 808 23.83 -39.94 9.49
N SER A 809 24.93 -39.58 10.15
CA SER A 809 24.92 -39.26 11.57
C SER A 809 24.51 -37.79 11.73
N VAL A 810 23.39 -37.54 12.41
CA VAL A 810 22.78 -36.23 12.60
C VAL A 810 22.82 -35.89 14.10
N PRO A 811 23.68 -34.96 14.53
CA PRO A 811 23.77 -34.56 15.94
C PRO A 811 22.46 -33.95 16.45
N ALA A 812 22.27 -33.96 17.76
CA ALA A 812 21.18 -33.26 18.44
C ALA A 812 21.19 -31.75 18.12
N HIS A 813 20.01 -31.15 18.02
CA HIS A 813 19.78 -29.73 17.71
C HIS A 813 20.37 -29.20 16.39
N ILE A 814 20.85 -30.07 15.49
CA ILE A 814 21.63 -29.71 14.31
C ILE A 814 21.09 -30.50 13.09
N GLY A 815 21.33 -29.97 11.88
CA GLY A 815 21.11 -30.69 10.63
C GLY A 815 22.41 -31.23 10.05
N ALA A 816 22.32 -32.30 9.25
CA ALA A 816 23.42 -32.81 8.46
C ALA A 816 22.97 -32.94 6.99
N SER A 817 23.88 -32.70 6.04
CA SER A 817 23.59 -32.78 4.61
C SER A 817 24.27 -33.98 3.95
N THR A 818 23.61 -34.51 2.92
CA THR A 818 24.13 -35.53 2.00
C THR A 818 23.62 -35.22 0.61
N SER A 819 24.43 -35.45 -0.42
CA SER A 819 24.00 -35.30 -1.81
C SER A 819 23.78 -36.65 -2.50
N PHE A 820 22.86 -36.68 -3.45
CA PHE A 820 22.71 -37.77 -4.42
C PHE A 820 22.92 -37.18 -5.81
N MET A 821 23.91 -37.67 -6.56
CA MET A 821 24.08 -37.26 -7.96
C MET A 821 23.13 -38.09 -8.80
N ILE A 822 22.31 -37.40 -9.60
CA ILE A 822 21.36 -38.03 -10.52
C ILE A 822 21.57 -37.50 -11.93
N SER A 823 21.31 -38.34 -12.92
CA SER A 823 21.15 -37.95 -14.33
C SER A 823 19.69 -38.20 -14.73
N PRO A 824 18.89 -37.18 -15.06
CA PRO A 824 17.51 -37.37 -15.49
C PRO A 824 17.43 -38.13 -16.81
N LYS A 825 16.44 -39.02 -16.94
CA LYS A 825 16.10 -39.75 -18.18
C LYS A 825 14.80 -39.30 -18.80
N GLU A 826 13.80 -39.00 -17.98
CA GLU A 826 12.49 -38.55 -18.45
C GLU A 826 12.42 -37.04 -18.58
N LEU A 827 11.67 -36.57 -19.57
CA LEU A 827 11.40 -35.15 -19.80
C LEU A 827 10.15 -34.70 -19.04
N GLY A 828 10.11 -33.43 -18.65
CA GLY A 828 8.98 -32.87 -17.88
C GLY A 828 9.21 -32.97 -16.36
N TYR A 829 8.16 -33.26 -15.59
CA TYR A 829 8.25 -33.28 -14.12
C TYR A 829 8.62 -34.68 -13.61
N ILE A 830 9.83 -34.83 -13.06
CA ILE A 830 10.23 -36.04 -12.33
C ILE A 830 9.95 -35.86 -10.83
N SER A 831 9.55 -36.94 -10.15
CA SER A 831 9.32 -36.95 -8.70
C SER A 831 10.58 -37.36 -7.95
N ILE A 832 11.13 -36.43 -7.16
CA ILE A 832 12.23 -36.68 -6.24
C ILE A 832 11.64 -37.02 -4.87
N LYS A 833 11.56 -38.31 -4.54
CA LYS A 833 11.07 -38.81 -3.25
C LYS A 833 12.23 -39.24 -2.36
N VAL A 834 12.42 -38.54 -1.25
CA VAL A 834 13.43 -38.88 -0.23
C VAL A 834 12.75 -39.22 1.09
N THR A 835 13.10 -40.38 1.62
CA THR A 835 12.69 -40.86 2.94
C THR A 835 13.92 -40.87 3.85
N ALA A 836 13.86 -40.26 5.03
CA ALA A 836 14.86 -40.43 6.08
C ALA A 836 14.21 -41.12 7.27
N ASN A 837 14.75 -42.27 7.68
CA ASN A 837 14.21 -43.04 8.79
C ASN A 837 15.26 -43.25 9.89
N SER A 838 14.81 -43.22 11.14
CA SER A 838 15.59 -43.41 12.36
C SER A 838 14.79 -44.27 13.34
N ILE A 839 15.48 -44.83 14.33
CA ILE A 839 14.88 -45.57 15.45
C ILE A 839 13.84 -44.71 16.21
N LEU A 840 14.01 -43.38 16.23
CA LEU A 840 13.19 -42.46 17.01
C LEU A 840 12.14 -41.68 16.19
N ALA A 841 12.37 -41.48 14.90
CA ALA A 841 11.50 -40.68 14.04
C ALA A 841 11.76 -40.96 12.55
N GLY A 842 10.80 -40.64 11.69
CA GLY A 842 10.98 -40.69 10.24
C GLY A 842 10.15 -39.62 9.53
N ASP A 843 10.65 -39.18 8.38
CA ASP A 843 10.00 -38.19 7.53
C ASP A 843 10.30 -38.50 6.06
N ALA A 844 9.33 -38.24 5.19
CA ALA A 844 9.46 -38.45 3.76
C ALA A 844 8.91 -37.25 3.00
N VAL A 845 9.63 -36.83 1.97
CA VAL A 845 9.31 -35.66 1.16
C VAL A 845 9.36 -36.04 -0.31
N GLU A 846 8.31 -35.72 -1.05
CA GLU A 846 8.28 -35.78 -2.49
C GLU A 846 8.19 -34.37 -3.08
N ARG A 847 9.09 -34.02 -3.99
CA ARG A 847 9.01 -32.77 -4.76
C ARG A 847 9.21 -33.02 -6.24
N LYS A 848 8.50 -32.27 -7.06
CA LYS A 848 8.63 -32.31 -8.52
C LYS A 848 9.79 -31.42 -8.97
N LEU A 849 10.66 -31.96 -9.81
CA LEU A 849 11.77 -31.24 -10.46
C LEU A 849 11.48 -31.16 -11.96
N LEU A 850 11.66 -29.99 -12.57
CA LEU A 850 11.42 -29.78 -14.00
C LEU A 850 12.68 -30.13 -14.81
N VAL A 851 12.58 -31.16 -15.64
CA VAL A 851 13.59 -31.58 -16.62
C VAL A 851 13.22 -31.00 -17.98
N LYS A 852 14.13 -30.21 -18.55
CA LYS A 852 14.05 -29.67 -19.91
C LYS A 852 14.83 -30.59 -20.87
N ALA A 853 14.36 -30.66 -22.11
CA ALA A 853 15.07 -31.37 -23.16
C ALA A 853 16.36 -30.63 -23.56
N GLU A 854 17.35 -31.41 -23.95
CA GLU A 854 18.55 -30.99 -24.64
C GLU A 854 18.26 -30.70 -26.13
N GLY A 855 18.99 -29.76 -26.74
CA GLY A 855 18.79 -29.37 -28.15
C GLY A 855 17.62 -28.43 -28.40
N GLU A 856 17.06 -28.48 -29.61
CA GLU A 856 15.99 -27.60 -30.10
C GLU A 856 14.87 -28.41 -30.78
N THR A 857 13.60 -28.09 -30.48
CA THR A 857 12.43 -28.85 -30.96
C THR A 857 12.10 -28.57 -32.43
N GLN A 858 11.90 -29.61 -33.23
CA GLN A 858 11.43 -29.52 -34.62
C GLN A 858 10.07 -30.20 -34.83
N PHE A 859 9.29 -29.72 -35.80
CA PHE A 859 7.95 -30.22 -36.11
C PHE A 859 7.85 -30.71 -37.56
N LEU A 860 7.27 -31.90 -37.77
CA LEU A 860 7.09 -32.53 -39.09
C LEU A 860 5.65 -33.05 -39.23
N ASN A 861 5.08 -32.99 -40.43
CA ASN A 861 3.69 -33.38 -40.71
C ASN A 861 3.60 -34.16 -42.04
N LYS A 862 2.83 -35.25 -42.07
CA LYS A 862 2.48 -36.03 -43.26
C LYS A 862 1.00 -36.41 -43.23
N ALA A 863 0.27 -36.11 -44.30
CA ALA A 863 -1.15 -36.42 -44.45
C ALA A 863 -1.37 -37.47 -45.56
N VAL A 864 -2.38 -38.34 -45.40
CA VAL A 864 -2.81 -39.29 -46.44
C VAL A 864 -4.32 -39.24 -46.61
N PHE A 865 -4.78 -39.20 -47.86
CA PHE A 865 -6.19 -39.21 -48.22
C PHE A 865 -6.69 -40.63 -48.46
N VAL A 866 -7.89 -40.95 -47.97
CA VAL A 866 -8.48 -42.30 -48.02
C VAL A 866 -9.84 -42.23 -48.71
N ASP A 867 -10.00 -42.96 -49.81
CA ASP A 867 -11.24 -43.03 -50.59
C ASP A 867 -11.71 -44.48 -50.74
N LEU A 868 -12.76 -44.84 -49.99
CA LEU A 868 -13.34 -46.18 -49.95
C LEU A 868 -14.54 -46.36 -50.90
N ARG A 869 -14.84 -45.39 -51.78
CA ARG A 869 -16.04 -45.47 -52.65
C ARG A 869 -16.06 -46.69 -53.59
N ASN A 870 -14.88 -47.17 -53.99
CA ASN A 870 -14.71 -48.29 -54.93
C ASN A 870 -14.04 -49.54 -54.32
N THR A 871 -13.70 -49.54 -53.02
CA THR A 871 -12.98 -50.65 -52.36
C THR A 871 -13.47 -50.85 -50.93
N GLN A 872 -13.62 -52.11 -50.48
CA GLN A 872 -14.16 -52.42 -49.15
C GLN A 872 -13.15 -52.24 -48.00
N SER A 873 -11.85 -52.12 -48.30
CA SER A 873 -10.81 -51.82 -47.32
C SER A 873 -9.64 -51.11 -47.99
N PHE A 874 -8.98 -50.24 -47.24
CA PHE A 874 -7.80 -49.49 -47.66
C PHE A 874 -6.70 -49.68 -46.61
N SER A 875 -5.48 -49.92 -47.06
CA SER A 875 -4.30 -50.03 -46.22
C SER A 875 -3.15 -49.30 -46.90
N THR A 876 -2.42 -48.48 -46.15
CA THR A 876 -1.28 -47.71 -46.64
C THR A 876 -0.23 -47.58 -45.56
N ASN A 877 1.04 -47.59 -45.96
CA ASN A 877 2.16 -47.48 -45.05
C ASN A 877 2.68 -46.03 -45.07
N VAL A 878 2.57 -45.32 -43.95
CA VAL A 878 3.12 -43.97 -43.79
C VAL A 878 4.51 -44.08 -43.19
N THR A 879 5.54 -43.76 -43.98
CA THR A 879 6.90 -43.63 -43.45
C THR A 879 7.08 -42.30 -42.75
N LEU A 880 7.63 -42.29 -41.55
CA LEU A 880 8.01 -41.07 -40.83
C LEU A 880 9.52 -40.88 -40.97
N ASP A 881 9.94 -39.79 -41.60
CA ASP A 881 11.35 -39.51 -41.86
C ASP A 881 11.94 -38.81 -40.62
N ILE A 882 12.26 -39.60 -39.61
CA ILE A 882 12.79 -39.11 -38.34
C ILE A 882 14.23 -38.61 -38.56
N PRO A 883 14.58 -37.37 -38.18
CA PRO A 883 15.94 -36.86 -38.31
C PRO A 883 16.94 -37.73 -37.55
N VAL A 884 18.11 -37.99 -38.16
CA VAL A 884 19.19 -38.81 -37.54
C VAL A 884 19.67 -38.23 -36.20
N ASN A 885 19.51 -36.92 -36.02
CA ASN A 885 19.93 -36.17 -34.85
C ASN A 885 18.82 -36.02 -33.80
N ILE A 886 17.70 -36.76 -33.93
CA ILE A 886 16.58 -36.64 -32.98
C ILE A 886 17.02 -37.02 -31.57
N VAL A 887 16.50 -36.27 -30.60
CA VAL A 887 16.76 -36.53 -29.19
C VAL A 887 15.80 -37.63 -28.71
N PRO A 888 16.25 -38.81 -28.25
CA PRO A 888 15.35 -39.93 -27.95
C PRO A 888 14.31 -39.59 -26.87
N GLY A 889 13.05 -40.00 -27.04
CA GLY A 889 11.95 -39.69 -26.13
C GLY A 889 11.44 -38.24 -26.22
N SER A 890 11.95 -37.45 -27.17
CA SER A 890 11.38 -36.13 -27.52
C SER A 890 10.32 -36.23 -28.62
N GLU A 891 10.26 -37.37 -29.31
CA GLU A 891 9.29 -37.63 -30.36
C GLU A 891 7.84 -37.66 -29.84
N VAL A 892 6.97 -36.90 -30.52
CA VAL A 892 5.53 -36.92 -30.29
C VAL A 892 4.86 -37.15 -31.63
N ILE A 893 4.30 -38.35 -31.82
CA ILE A 893 3.58 -38.73 -33.04
C ILE A 893 2.08 -38.59 -32.77
N GLU A 894 1.48 -37.54 -33.33
CA GLU A 894 0.04 -37.29 -33.27
C GLU A 894 -0.63 -37.83 -34.54
N VAL A 895 -1.47 -38.87 -34.42
CA VAL A 895 -2.23 -39.44 -35.55
C VAL A 895 -3.70 -39.09 -35.40
N SER A 896 -4.25 -38.33 -36.35
CA SER A 896 -5.67 -37.99 -36.44
C SER A 896 -6.26 -38.56 -37.73
N ALA A 897 -7.44 -39.20 -37.62
CA ALA A 897 -8.16 -39.77 -38.75
C ALA A 897 -9.59 -39.24 -38.77
N VAL A 898 -10.04 -38.70 -39.90
CA VAL A 898 -11.40 -38.14 -40.03
C VAL A 898 -12.00 -38.40 -41.41
N GLY A 899 -13.29 -38.72 -41.45
CA GLY A 899 -14.06 -39.09 -42.65
C GLY A 899 -14.69 -37.93 -43.44
N ASP A 900 -14.09 -36.74 -43.46
CA ASP A 900 -14.50 -35.59 -44.30
C ASP A 900 -13.23 -34.88 -44.82
N MET A 901 -13.30 -34.20 -45.97
CA MET A 901 -12.19 -33.39 -46.51
C MET A 901 -11.87 -32.17 -45.65
N LEU A 902 -12.88 -31.57 -45.00
CA LEU A 902 -12.68 -30.60 -43.92
C LEU A 902 -12.55 -31.30 -42.54
N GLY A 903 -12.67 -32.63 -42.54
CA GLY A 903 -12.67 -33.49 -41.38
C GLY A 903 -11.45 -33.34 -40.47
N PRO A 904 -10.20 -33.40 -40.93
CA PRO A 904 -9.03 -33.23 -40.07
C PRO A 904 -9.03 -31.93 -39.25
N SER A 905 -9.78 -30.92 -39.71
CA SER A 905 -10.18 -29.78 -38.90
C SER A 905 -11.34 -30.12 -37.96
N ILE A 906 -12.49 -30.60 -38.47
CA ILE A 906 -13.79 -30.67 -37.76
C ILE A 906 -13.79 -31.46 -36.41
N PRO A 907 -13.81 -32.80 -36.29
CA PRO A 907 -13.83 -33.47 -34.99
C PRO A 907 -12.39 -33.64 -34.45
N ASN A 908 -11.62 -32.55 -34.48
CA ASN A 908 -10.45 -32.31 -33.62
C ASN A 908 -9.99 -30.83 -33.60
N LEU A 909 -10.85 -29.87 -33.96
CA LEU A 909 -10.61 -28.42 -33.74
C LEU A 909 -10.14 -28.17 -32.30
N ALA A 910 -10.68 -28.90 -31.32
CA ALA A 910 -10.29 -28.86 -29.91
C ALA A 910 -8.83 -29.32 -29.59
N SER A 911 -8.18 -30.11 -30.45
CA SER A 911 -6.76 -30.49 -30.32
C SER A 911 -5.83 -29.58 -31.12
N LEU A 912 -6.33 -29.00 -32.22
CA LEU A 912 -5.68 -27.89 -32.92
C LEU A 912 -5.67 -26.60 -32.09
N ILE A 913 -6.52 -26.49 -31.06
CA ILE A 913 -6.38 -25.51 -29.97
C ILE A 913 -5.13 -25.87 -29.14
N LYS A 914 -3.99 -25.34 -29.59
CA LYS A 914 -2.67 -25.54 -28.99
C LYS A 914 -2.27 -24.29 -28.20
N MET A 915 -1.63 -24.50 -27.06
CA MET A 915 -1.07 -23.40 -26.26
C MET A 915 0.04 -22.75 -27.09
N PRO A 916 0.01 -21.44 -27.36
CA PRO A 916 1.09 -20.79 -28.10
C PRO A 916 2.42 -20.83 -27.31
N PHE A 917 3.53 -20.98 -28.04
CA PHE A 917 4.89 -21.07 -27.50
C PHE A 917 5.91 -20.67 -28.58
N GLY A 918 7.19 -20.57 -28.18
CA GLY A 918 8.30 -20.25 -29.08
C GLY A 918 8.54 -18.75 -29.26
N CYS A 919 9.40 -18.41 -30.22
CA CYS A 919 9.67 -17.04 -30.67
C CYS A 919 8.43 -16.39 -31.32
N GLY A 920 8.43 -15.08 -31.60
CA GLY A 920 7.22 -14.37 -32.06
C GLY A 920 6.54 -15.03 -33.29
N GLU A 921 7.33 -15.47 -34.27
CA GLU A 921 6.79 -16.18 -35.44
C GLU A 921 6.14 -17.53 -35.07
N GLN A 922 6.77 -18.32 -34.19
CA GLN A 922 6.25 -19.60 -33.71
C GLN A 922 5.02 -19.44 -32.80
N ASN A 923 5.00 -18.38 -32.00
CA ASN A 923 3.87 -18.05 -31.14
C ASN A 923 2.65 -17.68 -31.99
N MET A 924 2.83 -16.83 -33.02
CA MET A 924 1.77 -16.50 -33.98
C MET A 924 1.28 -17.70 -34.79
N LEU A 925 2.16 -18.63 -35.19
CA LEU A 925 1.78 -19.88 -35.86
C LEU A 925 0.81 -20.75 -35.04
N ASN A 926 0.90 -20.70 -33.71
CA ASN A 926 0.00 -21.41 -32.80
C ASN A 926 -1.20 -20.55 -32.34
N PHE A 927 -1.07 -19.23 -32.33
CA PHE A 927 -2.12 -18.29 -31.92
C PHE A 927 -3.23 -18.14 -32.98
N VAL A 928 -2.90 -18.00 -34.27
CA VAL A 928 -3.91 -17.79 -35.32
C VAL A 928 -4.88 -18.96 -35.50
N PRO A 929 -4.44 -20.24 -35.48
CA PRO A 929 -5.34 -21.38 -35.52
C PRO A 929 -6.42 -21.29 -34.43
N ASN A 930 -6.05 -20.98 -33.19
CA ASN A 930 -7.00 -20.89 -32.06
C ASN A 930 -8.17 -19.94 -32.33
N ILE A 931 -7.94 -18.83 -33.05
CA ILE A 931 -8.99 -17.87 -33.45
C ILE A 931 -9.91 -18.49 -34.50
N VAL A 932 -9.33 -18.93 -35.63
CA VAL A 932 -10.08 -19.47 -36.78
C VAL A 932 -10.88 -20.71 -36.39
N ILE A 933 -10.34 -21.51 -35.48
CA ILE A 933 -11.00 -22.66 -34.87
C ILE A 933 -12.24 -22.23 -34.07
N LEU A 934 -12.13 -21.21 -33.23
CA LEU A 934 -13.23 -20.76 -32.37
C LEU A 934 -14.35 -20.13 -33.21
N ASP A 935 -14.01 -19.28 -34.18
CA ASP A 935 -14.95 -18.78 -35.20
C ASP A 935 -15.66 -19.93 -35.93
N TYR A 936 -14.93 -20.96 -36.35
CA TYR A 936 -15.51 -22.11 -37.05
C TYR A 936 -16.48 -22.92 -36.17
N LEU A 937 -16.08 -23.27 -34.94
CA LEU A 937 -16.93 -24.01 -34.00
C LEU A 937 -18.18 -23.22 -33.61
N LYS A 938 -18.06 -21.89 -33.49
CA LYS A 938 -19.16 -20.97 -33.22
C LYS A 938 -20.15 -20.93 -34.38
N ASN A 939 -19.66 -20.73 -35.61
CA ASN A 939 -20.49 -20.67 -36.82
C ASN A 939 -21.13 -22.02 -37.20
N THR A 940 -20.55 -23.15 -36.79
CA THR A 940 -21.12 -24.50 -36.99
C THR A 940 -22.02 -24.98 -35.86
N ASN A 941 -22.22 -24.18 -34.81
CA ASN A 941 -22.95 -24.56 -33.58
C ASN A 941 -22.39 -25.82 -32.88
N GLN A 942 -21.08 -26.06 -32.98
CA GLN A 942 -20.37 -27.18 -32.35
C GLN A 942 -19.53 -26.77 -31.14
N LEU A 943 -19.54 -25.49 -30.77
CA LEU A 943 -18.79 -24.94 -29.64
C LEU A 943 -19.38 -25.43 -28.30
N THR A 944 -18.51 -25.95 -27.42
CA THR A 944 -18.87 -26.26 -26.02
C THR A 944 -18.13 -25.33 -25.07
N GLN A 945 -18.74 -25.01 -23.93
CA GLN A 945 -18.17 -24.06 -22.97
C GLN A 945 -16.75 -24.45 -22.49
N ALA A 946 -16.48 -25.76 -22.37
CA ALA A 946 -15.16 -26.25 -21.97
C ALA A 946 -14.08 -26.00 -23.04
N ILE A 947 -14.43 -26.11 -24.33
CA ILE A 947 -13.54 -25.82 -25.46
C ILE A 947 -13.36 -24.30 -25.59
N GLU A 948 -14.45 -23.53 -25.48
CA GLU A 948 -14.41 -22.06 -25.52
C GLU A 948 -13.50 -21.51 -24.42
N ASN A 949 -13.72 -21.88 -23.15
CA ASN A 949 -12.92 -21.41 -22.02
C ASN A 949 -11.44 -21.79 -22.17
N ARG A 950 -11.13 -22.98 -22.71
CA ARG A 950 -9.75 -23.42 -22.97
C ARG A 950 -9.10 -22.62 -24.10
N ALA A 951 -9.82 -22.39 -25.20
CA ALA A 951 -9.34 -21.64 -26.35
C ALA A 951 -9.13 -20.16 -26.02
N VAL A 952 -10.07 -19.53 -25.31
CA VAL A 952 -9.96 -18.17 -24.77
C VAL A 952 -8.72 -18.05 -23.87
N ARG A 953 -8.51 -18.99 -22.93
CA ARG A 953 -7.30 -19.02 -22.09
C ARG A 953 -6.02 -19.14 -22.90
N PHE A 954 -5.98 -19.96 -23.95
CA PHE A 954 -4.81 -20.09 -24.83
C PHE A 954 -4.59 -18.86 -25.71
N LEU A 955 -5.65 -18.17 -26.14
CA LEU A 955 -5.57 -16.88 -26.82
C LEU A 955 -5.04 -15.79 -25.88
N GLU A 956 -5.59 -15.64 -24.67
CA GLU A 956 -5.06 -14.73 -23.64
C GLU A 956 -3.57 -15.00 -23.35
N THR A 957 -3.18 -16.27 -23.26
CA THR A 957 -1.78 -16.68 -23.00
C THR A 957 -0.85 -16.37 -24.18
N GLY A 958 -1.28 -16.65 -25.41
CA GLY A 958 -0.48 -16.37 -26.60
C GLY A 958 -0.36 -14.89 -26.91
N TYR A 959 -1.40 -14.11 -26.60
CA TYR A 959 -1.37 -12.65 -26.67
C TYR A 959 -0.32 -12.07 -25.72
N GLN A 960 -0.31 -12.50 -24.44
CA GLN A 960 0.75 -12.15 -23.47
C GLN A 960 2.15 -12.48 -24.01
N GLN A 961 2.33 -13.67 -24.59
CA GLN A 961 3.63 -14.09 -25.08
C GLN A 961 4.06 -13.29 -26.32
N GLU A 962 3.15 -12.93 -27.22
CA GLU A 962 3.49 -12.11 -28.40
C GLU A 962 3.96 -10.70 -28.03
N LEU A 963 3.34 -10.11 -27.01
CA LEU A 963 3.72 -8.78 -26.49
C LEU A 963 5.16 -8.74 -25.94
N THR A 964 5.76 -9.88 -25.58
CA THR A 964 7.19 -9.96 -25.22
C THR A 964 8.10 -9.53 -26.39
N TYR A 965 7.69 -9.84 -27.63
CA TYR A 965 8.45 -9.63 -28.87
C TYR A 965 8.20 -8.28 -29.55
N ARG A 966 7.42 -7.41 -28.89
CA ARG A 966 7.17 -6.04 -29.31
C ARG A 966 8.37 -5.11 -29.02
N HIS A 967 8.68 -4.25 -29.99
CA HIS A 967 9.64 -3.15 -29.91
C HIS A 967 8.99 -1.85 -29.42
N ASN A 968 9.83 -0.90 -28.97
CA ASN A 968 9.38 0.40 -28.47
C ASN A 968 8.68 1.27 -29.54
N ASP A 969 8.94 1.02 -30.82
CA ASP A 969 8.25 1.68 -31.94
C ASP A 969 6.87 1.07 -32.25
N GLY A 970 6.54 -0.09 -31.66
CA GLY A 970 5.31 -0.84 -31.92
C GLY A 970 5.44 -1.97 -32.96
N SER A 971 6.63 -2.18 -33.53
CA SER A 971 6.90 -3.30 -34.44
C SER A 971 7.12 -4.63 -33.70
N PHE A 972 6.97 -5.74 -34.40
CA PHE A 972 7.19 -7.10 -33.90
C PHE A 972 8.32 -7.78 -34.68
N SER A 973 9.07 -8.65 -34.01
CA SER A 973 10.23 -9.38 -34.56
C SER A 973 10.31 -10.77 -33.94
N ALA A 974 11.12 -11.67 -34.51
CA ALA A 974 11.20 -13.04 -34.00
C ALA A 974 11.73 -13.08 -32.55
N PHE A 975 12.74 -12.28 -32.22
CA PHE A 975 13.42 -12.29 -30.91
C PHE A 975 13.23 -10.99 -30.10
N GLY A 976 12.26 -10.17 -30.49
CA GLY A 976 11.93 -8.92 -29.79
C GLY A 976 13.08 -7.94 -29.76
N SER A 977 13.30 -7.29 -28.62
CA SER A 977 14.35 -6.29 -28.40
C SER A 977 15.79 -6.82 -28.57
N THR A 978 15.97 -8.13 -28.81
CA THR A 978 17.25 -8.73 -29.22
C THR A 978 17.59 -8.41 -30.68
N ASP A 979 16.57 -8.30 -31.53
CA ASP A 979 16.70 -7.92 -32.93
C ASP A 979 16.89 -6.40 -33.04
N ARG A 980 17.67 -5.95 -34.03
CA ARG A 980 17.99 -4.51 -34.21
C ARG A 980 16.80 -3.68 -34.73
N SER A 981 15.78 -4.33 -35.27
CA SER A 981 14.60 -3.70 -35.89
C SER A 981 13.46 -4.72 -36.04
N GLY A 982 12.22 -4.24 -36.09
CA GLY A 982 11.05 -5.07 -36.39
C GLY A 982 11.04 -5.69 -37.79
N SER A 983 10.30 -6.79 -37.94
CA SER A 983 9.97 -7.43 -39.22
C SER A 983 8.63 -6.90 -39.73
N THR A 984 8.63 -6.26 -40.90
CA THR A 984 7.39 -5.71 -41.51
C THR A 984 6.34 -6.79 -41.73
N TRP A 985 6.75 -8.00 -42.14
CA TRP A 985 5.84 -9.11 -42.39
C TRP A 985 5.22 -9.64 -41.09
N LEU A 986 6.03 -9.90 -40.06
CA LEU A 986 5.51 -10.38 -38.77
C LEU A 986 4.61 -9.34 -38.13
N THR A 987 5.01 -8.06 -38.16
CA THR A 987 4.21 -6.95 -37.64
C THR A 987 2.83 -6.86 -38.32
N ALA A 988 2.77 -6.99 -39.66
CA ALA A 988 1.51 -7.02 -40.39
C ALA A 988 0.67 -8.29 -40.11
N PHE A 989 1.32 -9.44 -39.94
CA PHE A 989 0.66 -10.70 -39.59
C PHE A 989 0.06 -10.67 -38.18
N VAL A 990 0.79 -10.12 -37.19
CA VAL A 990 0.32 -9.85 -35.83
C VAL A 990 -0.90 -8.93 -35.85
N ALA A 991 -0.85 -7.76 -36.52
CA ALA A 991 -2.01 -6.86 -36.60
C ALA A 991 -3.26 -7.50 -37.22
N LYS A 992 -3.10 -8.23 -38.34
CA LYS A 992 -4.22 -8.95 -38.97
C LYS A 992 -4.86 -9.93 -37.98
N SER A 993 -4.03 -10.67 -37.25
CA SER A 993 -4.45 -11.73 -36.35
C SER A 993 -5.08 -11.19 -35.06
N PHE A 994 -4.49 -10.15 -34.47
CA PHE A 994 -5.03 -9.44 -33.32
C PHE A 994 -6.42 -8.86 -33.61
N ARG A 995 -6.64 -8.31 -34.81
CA ARG A 995 -7.98 -7.86 -35.25
C ARG A 995 -8.99 -9.01 -35.35
N GLN A 996 -8.55 -10.22 -35.72
CA GLN A 996 -9.43 -11.40 -35.71
C GLN A 996 -9.68 -11.89 -34.27
N ALA A 997 -8.69 -11.80 -33.39
CA ALA A 997 -8.82 -12.20 -31.98
C ALA A 997 -9.78 -11.32 -31.16
N MET A 998 -9.97 -10.04 -31.54
CA MET A 998 -10.88 -9.08 -30.90
C MET A 998 -12.35 -9.56 -30.79
N SER A 999 -12.79 -10.54 -31.58
CA SER A 999 -14.13 -11.14 -31.48
C SER A 999 -14.29 -12.13 -30.31
N HIS A 1000 -13.18 -12.51 -29.65
CA HIS A 1000 -13.13 -13.58 -28.64
C HIS A 1000 -12.32 -13.21 -27.38
N ILE A 1001 -11.25 -12.42 -27.54
CA ILE A 1001 -10.43 -11.92 -26.43
C ILE A 1001 -10.29 -10.40 -26.51
N ASN A 1002 -10.04 -9.79 -25.36
CA ASN A 1002 -9.75 -8.37 -25.26
C ASN A 1002 -8.33 -8.07 -25.75
N VAL A 1003 -8.21 -7.28 -26.81
CA VAL A 1003 -6.94 -6.82 -27.39
C VAL A 1003 -6.95 -5.29 -27.43
N GLU A 1004 -5.87 -4.68 -26.95
CA GLU A 1004 -5.73 -3.22 -26.87
C GLU A 1004 -5.61 -2.56 -28.26
N GLU A 1005 -6.53 -1.66 -28.62
CA GLU A 1005 -6.55 -0.98 -29.92
C GLU A 1005 -5.29 -0.15 -30.21
N LYS A 1006 -4.63 0.39 -29.17
CA LYS A 1006 -3.34 1.09 -29.32
C LYS A 1006 -2.25 0.20 -29.90
N ASN A 1007 -2.30 -1.10 -29.61
CA ASN A 1007 -1.35 -2.09 -30.13
C ASN A 1007 -1.66 -2.45 -31.58
N TYR A 1008 -2.91 -2.26 -32.02
CA TYR A 1008 -3.31 -2.33 -33.43
C TYR A 1008 -2.91 -1.05 -34.19
N HIS A 1009 -3.21 0.15 -33.67
CA HIS A 1009 -2.90 1.42 -34.34
C HIS A 1009 -1.40 1.74 -34.45
N GLY A 1010 -0.60 1.40 -33.43
CA GLY A 1010 0.85 1.57 -33.48
C GLY A 1010 1.51 0.83 -34.64
N ILE A 1011 1.01 -0.37 -34.96
CA ILE A 1011 1.49 -1.18 -36.09
C ILE A 1011 1.29 -0.45 -37.43
N PHE A 1012 0.11 0.14 -37.68
CA PHE A 1012 -0.15 0.86 -38.94
C PHE A 1012 0.63 2.17 -39.04
N ALA A 1013 0.96 2.82 -37.92
CA ALA A 1013 1.82 4.01 -37.89
C ALA A 1013 3.29 3.71 -38.25
N VAL A 1014 3.77 2.49 -38.00
CA VAL A 1014 5.08 2.01 -38.46
C VAL A 1014 5.02 1.52 -39.90
N ALA A 1015 3.98 0.79 -40.29
CA ALA A 1015 3.83 0.25 -41.66
C ALA A 1015 3.51 1.31 -42.74
N SER A 1016 3.38 2.58 -42.36
CA SER A 1016 3.17 3.73 -43.26
C SER A 1016 4.37 4.69 -43.34
N LYS A 1017 5.50 4.32 -42.72
CA LYS A 1017 6.82 4.94 -42.90
C LYS A 1017 7.76 4.00 -43.64
#